data_AF-A0A653A231-F1
#
_entry.id   AF-A0A653A231-F1
#
_cell.length_a   1.000
_cell.length_b   1.000
_cell.length_c   1.000
_cell.angle_alpha   90.00
_cell.angle_beta   90.00
_cell.angle_gamma   90.00
#
_symmetry.space_group_name_H-M   'P 1'
#
loop_
_entity.id
_entity.type
_entity.pdbx_description
1 polymer ?
#
loop_
_entity_poly.entity_id
_entity_poly.type
_entity_poly.pdbx_seq_one_letter_code
_entity_poly.pdbx_strand_id
1 'polypeptide(L)'
;MKVSHINTYDQTGGAARAAYRLHLGLLGMRVESRMLVRWKHSREETIHCADPGERPPRLEKDFRLIEAVQEHYIRRYRTPVSNTLFSFPYPGVDIGARPEIQGADIVNLHWVTDFLSPVTLGRLFRSGKPVVWTLHDQEAFTGGCHYSAGCRGYEEGCRDCPQLQDDPLGLPAAVLKDKQGLFEGADLTIATPSRWMAECARRSLLFRGRRIEVIPNGLETNVFKPSYRPKAKERLGLDPDTRTILFGAEYGTEKRKGFAELVRVLSNCRRDPSFEAWIEEDRICLLCFGYPPAEWEQAGLRVMSLGYLSSQEAVRNAYVAADVFVQSSLEDNLPNTMLEAMSCGTPVVAFVVGGMPDVIRSGENGFLVAPGDINGMAIAVIETLADEEKRACLGRNARRCIVDRFSLHHQAGRYLKLYESVLRGRTRLKRNKNGAPAAPDATGVGRLQGDAVWNVDFGGEVESLRVPLRLESFERMTRFLEEENDALKAESEARLQQVFSLTEGLARKQTEMNDLFSEMDRLEKDRIARGGQIESLRQKLAEVEKESGERLQQIRRLDEQAVHLNQALKDKNETEGRLVAEVRRLDADRLERGGQIERLLEKLAGVEEDNAKRLEQIHRLDGYTVQLNQALREKNETEEQLLAEVRRLEADRIERGRQLTLTGKRVKDLEEKCAAQLRQIGALYDRLEKAEAALEEKTKAEEVFRAEMAHLENDRRRGIEQIEGLRKELERKDAEGAARITAKDRLIASLGKKLKVLEKDLQQCRESLSREEERNTLSEKSSLLEETDKQRLQEDLEKCENRVVEMEARIRLAERERELMSAKLEAQKKVLGRRLVRILRALGLLP
;
A
#
# COMPACT_ATOMS: atom_id res chain seq x y z
N MET A 1 22.58 -32.94 26.21
CA MET A 1 21.42 -32.02 26.23
C MET A 1 21.14 -31.61 24.81
N LYS A 2 19.90 -31.75 24.37
CA LYS A 2 19.39 -31.38 23.05
C LYS A 2 18.48 -30.15 23.18
N VAL A 3 18.83 -29.06 22.53
CA VAL A 3 18.10 -27.79 22.59
C VAL A 3 17.56 -27.43 21.20
N SER A 4 16.27 -27.16 21.11
CA SER A 4 15.63 -26.71 19.88
C SER A 4 15.16 -25.27 20.01
N HIS A 5 15.76 -24.38 19.23
CA HIS A 5 15.42 -22.96 19.15
C HIS A 5 14.34 -22.74 18.11
N ILE A 6 13.26 -22.04 18.46
CA ILE A 6 12.14 -21.78 17.55
C ILE A 6 12.07 -20.29 17.26
N ASN A 7 12.15 -19.93 15.98
CA ASN A 7 12.12 -18.54 15.55
C ASN A 7 11.56 -18.43 14.14
N THR A 8 10.91 -17.32 13.77
CA THR A 8 10.31 -17.18 12.42
C THR A 8 11.36 -17.17 11.31
N TYR A 9 12.47 -16.45 11.52
CA TYR A 9 13.59 -16.37 10.59
C TYR A 9 14.85 -17.01 11.20
N ASP A 10 15.80 -17.42 10.38
CA ASP A 10 17.09 -17.92 10.88
C ASP A 10 18.09 -16.79 11.22
N GLN A 11 18.32 -15.84 10.31
CA GLN A 11 19.35 -14.81 10.48
C GLN A 11 18.89 -13.38 10.17
N THR A 12 17.68 -13.20 9.64
CA THR A 12 17.16 -11.87 9.25
C THR A 12 16.47 -11.17 10.42
N GLY A 13 16.86 -9.92 10.71
CA GLY A 13 16.32 -9.12 11.81
C GLY A 13 17.01 -9.36 13.16
N GLY A 14 16.80 -8.44 14.10
CA GLY A 14 17.51 -8.42 15.39
C GLY A 14 17.25 -9.66 16.27
N ALA A 15 16.01 -10.12 16.32
CA ALA A 15 15.60 -11.27 17.13
C ALA A 15 16.17 -12.60 16.58
N ALA A 16 16.13 -12.79 15.25
CA ALA A 16 16.70 -13.97 14.60
C ALA A 16 18.21 -14.03 14.79
N ARG A 17 18.92 -12.91 14.59
CA ARG A 17 20.35 -12.83 14.87
C ARG A 17 20.69 -13.17 16.33
N ALA A 18 19.89 -12.69 17.28
CA ALA A 18 20.10 -13.01 18.69
C ALA A 18 19.86 -14.50 19.01
N ALA A 19 18.84 -15.13 18.40
CA ALA A 19 18.61 -16.57 18.51
C ALA A 19 19.75 -17.39 17.88
N TYR A 20 20.19 -17.01 16.68
CA TYR A 20 21.31 -17.64 15.97
C TYR A 20 22.63 -17.52 16.75
N ARG A 21 22.89 -16.37 17.37
CA ARG A 21 24.06 -16.16 18.24
C ARG A 21 24.07 -17.10 19.45
N LEU A 22 22.91 -17.29 20.09
CA LEU A 22 22.79 -18.25 21.18
C LEU A 22 23.02 -19.69 20.68
N HIS A 23 22.45 -20.05 19.54
CA HIS A 23 22.66 -21.34 18.89
C HIS A 23 24.16 -21.60 18.63
N LEU A 24 24.88 -20.64 18.02
CA LEU A 24 26.32 -20.74 17.79
C LEU A 24 27.11 -20.86 19.10
N GLY A 25 26.75 -20.08 20.13
CA GLY A 25 27.39 -20.16 21.44
C GLY A 25 27.24 -21.53 22.09
N LEU A 26 26.05 -22.15 21.98
CA LEU A 26 25.77 -23.49 22.50
C LEU A 26 26.52 -24.57 21.71
N LEU A 27 26.57 -24.48 20.38
CA LEU A 27 27.39 -25.37 19.54
C LEU A 27 28.87 -25.28 19.93
N GLY A 28 29.38 -24.06 20.17
CA GLY A 28 30.75 -23.84 20.65
C GLY A 28 31.03 -24.46 22.02
N MET A 29 30.00 -24.70 22.83
CA MET A 29 30.08 -25.44 24.11
C MET A 29 29.78 -26.93 23.97
N ARG A 30 29.71 -27.47 22.74
CA ARG A 30 29.39 -28.87 22.42
C ARG A 30 27.99 -29.31 22.91
N VAL A 31 27.06 -28.38 23.03
CA VAL A 31 25.64 -28.69 23.24
C VAL A 31 25.02 -29.01 21.88
N GLU A 32 24.20 -30.07 21.81
CA GLU A 32 23.44 -30.37 20.59
C GLU A 32 22.32 -29.34 20.46
N SER A 33 22.55 -28.30 19.67
CA SER A 33 21.62 -27.21 19.43
C SER A 33 21.13 -27.28 17.98
N ARG A 34 19.83 -27.08 17.77
CA ARG A 34 19.18 -26.98 16.45
C ARG A 34 18.27 -25.76 16.42
N MET A 35 18.05 -25.19 15.24
CA MET A 35 17.01 -24.17 15.04
C MET A 35 15.93 -24.71 14.12
N LEU A 36 14.66 -24.58 14.51
CA LEU A 36 13.51 -24.82 13.64
C LEU A 36 12.89 -23.47 13.30
N VAL A 37 12.88 -23.12 12.03
CA VAL A 37 12.42 -21.81 11.56
C VAL A 37 11.32 -21.90 10.51
N ARG A 38 10.48 -20.88 10.40
CA ARG A 38 9.50 -20.81 9.31
C ARG A 38 10.18 -20.51 7.98
N TRP A 39 11.09 -19.55 7.97
CA TRP A 39 11.78 -19.09 6.76
C TRP A 39 13.28 -19.25 6.94
N LYS A 40 13.86 -20.20 6.20
CA LYS A 40 15.30 -20.48 6.17
C LYS A 40 15.94 -19.81 4.95
N HIS A 41 16.95 -18.98 5.17
CA HIS A 41 17.74 -18.33 4.11
C HIS A 41 19.20 -18.80 4.10
N SER A 42 19.70 -19.27 5.24
CA SER A 42 21.03 -19.82 5.41
C SER A 42 21.17 -21.21 4.81
N ARG A 43 22.43 -21.65 4.61
CA ARG A 43 22.76 -23.03 4.19
C ARG A 43 23.18 -23.93 5.35
N GLU A 44 23.02 -23.46 6.59
CA GLU A 44 23.44 -24.17 7.79
C GLU A 44 22.66 -25.47 7.96
N GLU A 45 23.35 -26.59 8.21
CA GLU A 45 22.71 -27.90 8.37
C GLU A 45 21.96 -28.03 9.70
N THR A 46 22.40 -27.31 10.73
CA THR A 46 21.78 -27.31 12.07
C THR A 46 20.49 -26.47 12.14
N ILE A 47 20.12 -25.82 11.04
CA ILE A 47 18.92 -24.98 10.91
C ILE A 47 17.96 -25.66 9.95
N HIS A 48 16.75 -25.95 10.41
CA HIS A 48 15.75 -26.70 9.67
C HIS A 48 14.54 -25.81 9.38
N CYS A 49 13.95 -25.98 8.19
CA CYS A 49 12.71 -25.32 7.84
C CYS A 49 11.52 -26.15 8.35
N ALA A 50 10.57 -25.50 9.01
CA ALA A 50 9.33 -26.14 9.45
C ALA A 50 8.42 -26.50 8.27
N ASP A 51 8.50 -25.74 7.18
CA ASP A 51 7.71 -25.92 5.96
C ASP A 51 8.63 -25.96 4.72
N PRO A 52 8.92 -27.14 4.16
CA PRO A 52 9.82 -27.28 3.03
C PRO A 52 9.21 -27.00 1.64
N GLY A 53 7.98 -26.48 1.51
CA GLY A 53 7.64 -25.73 0.30
C GLY A 53 6.35 -26.00 -0.47
N GLU A 54 5.21 -26.31 0.15
CA GLU A 54 3.92 -26.22 -0.58
C GLU A 54 2.84 -25.59 0.29
N ARG A 55 2.21 -24.51 -0.21
CA ARG A 55 0.97 -23.97 0.37
C ARG A 55 -0.17 -24.90 -0.04
N PRO A 56 -0.90 -25.54 0.89
CA PRO A 56 -2.11 -26.26 0.54
C PRO A 56 -3.13 -25.28 -0.08
N PRO A 57 -3.72 -25.57 -1.27
CA PRO A 57 -4.66 -24.67 -1.96
C PRO A 57 -5.87 -24.23 -1.11
N ARG A 58 -6.27 -25.05 -0.13
CA ARG A 58 -7.41 -24.77 0.77
C ARG A 58 -7.11 -23.72 1.84
N LEU A 59 -5.85 -23.41 2.12
CA LEU A 59 -5.46 -22.39 3.09
C LEU A 59 -5.61 -20.96 2.55
N GLU A 60 -5.76 -20.76 1.23
CA GLU A 60 -5.92 -19.41 0.66
C GLU A 60 -7.11 -18.62 1.24
N LYS A 61 -8.23 -19.29 1.58
CA LYS A 61 -9.43 -18.60 2.10
C LYS A 61 -9.24 -18.11 3.55
N ASP A 62 -8.64 -18.91 4.41
CA ASP A 62 -8.37 -18.52 5.81
C ASP A 62 -7.22 -17.51 5.91
N PHE A 63 -6.22 -17.59 5.03
CA PHE A 63 -5.19 -16.55 4.92
C PHE A 63 -5.75 -15.22 4.44
N ARG A 64 -6.75 -15.20 3.53
CA ARG A 64 -7.42 -13.96 3.13
C ARG A 64 -8.16 -13.28 4.28
N LEU A 65 -8.77 -14.05 5.19
CA LEU A 65 -9.41 -13.52 6.39
C LEU A 65 -8.37 -12.86 7.32
N ILE A 66 -7.26 -13.54 7.57
CA ILE A 66 -6.17 -13.03 8.42
C ILE A 66 -5.47 -11.83 7.80
N GLU A 67 -5.18 -11.88 6.50
CA GLU A 67 -4.69 -10.73 5.75
C GLU A 67 -5.69 -9.58 5.83
N ALA A 68 -7.00 -9.83 5.74
CA ALA A 68 -8.00 -8.78 5.91
C ALA A 68 -7.96 -8.17 7.32
N VAL A 69 -7.79 -8.96 8.39
CA VAL A 69 -7.64 -8.40 9.75
C VAL A 69 -6.37 -7.57 9.86
N GLN A 70 -5.24 -8.09 9.40
CA GLN A 70 -3.95 -7.42 9.52
C GLN A 70 -3.86 -6.16 8.64
N GLU A 71 -4.27 -6.28 7.38
CA GLU A 71 -4.13 -5.25 6.34
C GLU A 71 -5.32 -4.30 6.25
N HIS A 72 -6.54 -4.72 6.61
CA HIS A 72 -7.71 -3.84 6.58
C HIS A 72 -8.12 -3.39 7.98
N TYR A 73 -8.27 -4.28 8.97
CA TYR A 73 -8.71 -3.86 10.30
C TYR A 73 -7.60 -3.12 11.06
N ILE A 74 -6.52 -3.82 11.41
CA ILE A 74 -5.43 -3.29 12.25
C ILE A 74 -4.82 -2.04 11.63
N ARG A 75 -4.56 -2.03 10.31
CA ARG A 75 -4.02 -0.84 9.63
C ARG A 75 -4.99 0.33 9.60
N ARG A 76 -6.29 0.12 9.35
CA ARG A 76 -7.30 1.19 9.32
C ARG A 76 -7.45 1.87 10.67
N TYR A 77 -7.43 1.08 11.74
CA TYR A 77 -7.60 1.58 13.11
C TYR A 77 -6.26 1.95 13.75
N ARG A 78 -5.12 1.81 13.06
CA ARG A 78 -3.80 2.12 13.63
C ARG A 78 -3.67 3.60 13.96
N THR A 79 -3.26 3.90 15.20
CA THR A 79 -2.96 5.29 15.61
C THR A 79 -1.51 5.69 15.32
N PRO A 80 -1.19 7.00 15.22
CA PRO A 80 0.18 7.48 15.09
C PRO A 80 1.07 7.30 16.34
N VAL A 81 0.53 6.84 17.47
CA VAL A 81 1.29 6.67 18.74
C VAL A 81 2.52 5.79 18.54
N SER A 82 2.40 4.76 17.71
CA SER A 82 3.51 3.90 17.31
C SER A 82 3.32 3.47 15.87
N ASN A 83 4.43 3.34 15.14
CA ASN A 83 4.47 2.68 13.83
C ASN A 83 5.29 1.39 13.88
N THR A 84 5.62 0.91 15.08
CA THR A 84 6.17 -0.43 15.29
C THR A 84 5.10 -1.47 14.96
N LEU A 85 5.56 -2.64 14.52
CA LEU A 85 4.71 -3.77 14.16
C LEU A 85 3.64 -4.04 15.22
N PHE A 86 2.41 -4.22 14.75
CA PHE A 86 1.28 -4.70 15.52
C PHE A 86 0.73 -5.91 14.77
N SER A 87 0.82 -7.08 15.38
CA SER A 87 0.54 -8.35 14.72
C SER A 87 -0.72 -9.00 15.26
N PHE A 88 -1.53 -9.53 14.34
CA PHE A 88 -2.55 -10.50 14.65
C PHE A 88 -1.92 -11.90 14.67
N PRO A 89 -1.92 -12.64 15.79
CA PRO A 89 -1.03 -13.79 15.96
C PRO A 89 -1.59 -15.10 15.38
N TYR A 90 -2.51 -15.03 14.42
CA TYR A 90 -3.16 -16.18 13.79
C TYR A 90 -2.99 -16.10 12.27
N PRO A 91 -2.94 -17.23 11.54
CA PRO A 91 -2.93 -18.60 12.05
C PRO A 91 -1.50 -18.98 12.51
N GLY A 92 -1.34 -20.18 13.04
CA GLY A 92 -0.04 -20.70 13.47
C GLY A 92 0.17 -22.11 12.97
N VAL A 93 1.44 -22.49 12.81
CA VAL A 93 1.85 -23.85 12.43
C VAL A 93 2.00 -24.70 13.68
N ASP A 94 1.46 -25.92 13.66
CA ASP A 94 1.71 -26.90 14.72
C ASP A 94 3.03 -27.62 14.46
N ILE A 95 3.98 -27.45 15.37
CA ILE A 95 5.31 -28.02 15.27
C ILE A 95 5.51 -29.23 16.20
N GLY A 96 4.48 -29.67 16.92
CA GLY A 96 4.61 -30.70 17.96
C GLY A 96 5.14 -32.05 17.45
N ALA A 97 4.77 -32.44 16.24
CA ALA A 97 5.20 -33.70 15.62
C ALA A 97 6.60 -33.64 14.99
N ARG A 98 7.22 -32.46 14.93
CA ARG A 98 8.51 -32.27 14.27
C ARG A 98 9.62 -33.02 15.02
N PRO A 99 10.54 -33.74 14.33
CA PRO A 99 11.61 -34.48 14.99
C PRO A 99 12.49 -33.61 15.90
N GLU A 100 12.67 -32.34 15.53
CA GLU A 100 13.41 -31.34 16.31
C GLU A 100 12.71 -31.04 17.64
N ILE A 101 11.39 -31.11 17.70
CA ILE A 101 10.61 -30.90 18.93
C ILE A 101 10.53 -32.17 19.76
N GLN A 102 10.19 -33.30 19.13
CA GLN A 102 10.08 -34.59 19.82
C GLN A 102 11.43 -35.03 20.42
N GLY A 103 12.53 -34.78 19.72
CA GLY A 103 13.88 -35.10 20.17
C GLY A 103 14.50 -34.12 21.17
N ALA A 104 13.87 -32.96 21.43
CA ALA A 104 14.44 -31.93 22.30
C ALA A 104 14.31 -32.29 23.79
N ASP A 105 15.36 -32.00 24.56
CA ASP A 105 15.30 -31.94 26.02
C ASP A 105 14.69 -30.60 26.47
N ILE A 106 15.00 -29.51 25.75
CA ILE A 106 14.43 -28.17 25.96
C ILE A 106 14.04 -27.55 24.62
N VAL A 107 12.88 -26.90 24.61
CA VAL A 107 12.47 -25.99 23.54
C VAL A 107 12.69 -24.55 24.02
N ASN A 108 13.46 -23.76 23.28
CA ASN A 108 13.63 -22.33 23.54
C ASN A 108 12.94 -21.51 22.44
N LEU A 109 11.81 -20.90 22.78
CA LEU A 109 11.09 -19.99 21.89
C LEU A 109 11.79 -18.63 21.85
N HIS A 110 11.87 -18.04 20.66
CA HIS A 110 12.35 -16.69 20.45
C HIS A 110 11.21 -15.82 19.88
N TRP A 111 11.40 -15.24 18.71
CA TRP A 111 10.38 -14.47 18.01
C TRP A 111 9.60 -15.38 17.08
N VAL A 112 8.35 -15.66 17.43
CA VAL A 112 7.50 -16.69 16.79
C VAL A 112 6.26 -16.11 16.10
N THR A 113 6.16 -14.79 16.03
CA THR A 113 5.12 -14.08 15.27
C THR A 113 5.20 -14.48 13.79
N ASP A 114 4.04 -14.60 13.13
CA ASP A 114 3.94 -15.19 11.80
C ASP A 114 4.55 -16.59 11.72
N PHE A 115 4.54 -17.37 12.81
CA PHE A 115 4.96 -18.77 12.75
C PHE A 115 4.09 -19.64 13.66
N LEU A 116 4.03 -19.29 14.94
CA LEU A 116 3.19 -19.96 15.93
C LEU A 116 2.07 -19.03 16.36
N SER A 117 0.91 -19.60 16.66
CA SER A 117 -0.23 -18.87 17.21
C SER A 117 -0.41 -19.22 18.69
N PRO A 118 -1.21 -18.45 19.44
CA PRO A 118 -1.57 -18.81 20.81
C PRO A 118 -2.10 -20.24 20.94
N VAL A 119 -2.85 -20.73 19.93
CA VAL A 119 -3.38 -22.09 19.90
C VAL A 119 -2.26 -23.13 19.77
N THR A 120 -1.34 -22.96 18.82
CA THR A 120 -0.26 -23.93 18.60
C THR A 120 0.79 -23.86 19.72
N LEU A 121 1.02 -22.69 20.30
CA LEU A 121 1.80 -22.51 21.53
C LEU A 121 1.16 -23.25 22.72
N GLY A 122 -0.16 -23.12 22.91
CA GLY A 122 -0.88 -23.86 23.94
C GLY A 122 -0.73 -25.38 23.80
N ARG A 123 -0.78 -25.90 22.57
CA ARG A 123 -0.51 -27.33 22.29
C ARG A 123 0.92 -27.71 22.65
N LEU A 124 1.90 -26.90 22.26
CA LEU A 124 3.31 -27.11 22.62
C LEU A 124 3.51 -27.14 24.14
N PHE A 125 2.87 -26.23 24.89
CA PHE A 125 2.98 -26.19 26.35
C PHE A 125 2.35 -27.44 27.01
N ARG A 126 1.26 -27.96 26.44
CA ARG A 126 0.62 -29.21 26.90
C ARG A 126 1.36 -30.48 26.50
N SER A 127 2.31 -30.42 25.56
CA SER A 127 3.15 -31.58 25.19
C SER A 127 4.01 -32.12 26.35
N GLY A 128 4.13 -31.35 27.44
CA GLY A 128 4.97 -31.71 28.57
C GLY A 128 6.46 -31.51 28.30
N LYS A 129 6.88 -30.89 27.19
CA LYS A 129 8.26 -30.46 26.97
C LYS A 129 8.61 -29.25 27.86
N PRO A 130 9.84 -29.14 28.40
CA PRO A 130 10.27 -27.93 29.10
C PRO A 130 10.44 -26.80 28.09
N VAL A 131 9.74 -25.69 28.31
CA VAL A 131 9.80 -24.53 27.42
C VAL A 131 10.43 -23.35 28.14
N VAL A 132 11.47 -22.80 27.51
CA VAL A 132 11.98 -21.47 27.81
C VAL A 132 11.48 -20.53 26.70
N TRP A 133 11.04 -19.32 27.04
CA TRP A 133 10.73 -18.31 26.04
C TRP A 133 11.59 -17.08 26.26
N THR A 134 12.50 -16.84 25.32
CA THR A 134 13.38 -15.67 25.27
C THR A 134 12.65 -14.50 24.61
N LEU A 135 12.31 -13.47 25.37
CA LEU A 135 11.52 -12.33 24.90
C LEU A 135 12.41 -11.28 24.22
N HIS A 136 12.26 -11.14 22.91
CA HIS A 136 12.95 -10.09 22.13
C HIS A 136 12.18 -8.78 22.10
N ASP A 137 10.87 -8.85 22.26
CA ASP A 137 9.93 -7.73 22.32
C ASP A 137 8.76 -8.07 23.25
N GLN A 138 7.69 -7.27 23.24
CA GLN A 138 6.56 -7.39 24.17
C GLN A 138 5.39 -8.22 23.61
N GLU A 139 5.42 -8.67 22.35
CA GLU A 139 4.26 -9.32 21.70
C GLU A 139 3.78 -10.55 22.49
N ALA A 140 4.72 -11.33 23.03
CA ALA A 140 4.43 -12.55 23.77
C ALA A 140 3.46 -12.35 24.95
N PHE A 141 3.39 -11.14 25.52
CA PHE A 141 2.50 -10.81 26.64
C PHE A 141 1.53 -9.66 26.40
N THR A 142 1.42 -9.15 25.18
CA THR A 142 0.43 -8.13 24.80
C THR A 142 -0.65 -8.75 23.90
N GLY A 143 -1.68 -7.94 23.60
CA GLY A 143 -2.71 -8.28 22.62
C GLY A 143 -2.29 -8.17 21.15
N GLY A 144 -1.03 -7.84 20.85
CA GLY A 144 -0.52 -7.77 19.46
C GLY A 144 0.55 -6.71 19.20
N CYS A 145 0.72 -5.72 20.10
CA CYS A 145 1.80 -4.73 19.93
C CYS A 145 3.17 -5.32 20.32
N HIS A 146 4.17 -5.14 19.47
CA HIS A 146 5.55 -5.57 19.77
C HIS A 146 6.26 -4.63 20.75
N TYR A 147 5.91 -3.34 20.72
CA TYR A 147 6.35 -2.34 21.68
C TYR A 147 5.16 -1.47 22.07
N SER A 148 4.99 -1.21 23.36
CA SER A 148 3.76 -0.63 23.91
C SER A 148 3.68 0.88 23.75
N ALA A 149 4.78 1.57 23.39
CA ALA A 149 4.85 3.02 23.33
C ALA A 149 4.39 3.66 24.65
N GLY A 150 4.88 3.10 25.77
CA GLY A 150 4.52 3.53 27.13
C GLY A 150 3.18 3.02 27.66
N CYS A 151 2.34 2.36 26.85
CA CYS A 151 1.09 1.75 27.32
C CYS A 151 1.38 0.62 28.33
N ARG A 152 0.55 0.51 29.38
CA ARG A 152 0.59 -0.55 30.41
C ARG A 152 -0.63 -1.47 30.41
N GLY A 153 -1.50 -1.38 29.39
CA GLY A 153 -2.74 -2.17 29.33
C GLY A 153 -2.53 -3.70 29.42
N TYR A 154 -1.35 -4.21 29.00
CA TYR A 154 -1.00 -5.63 29.10
C TYR A 154 -0.91 -6.17 30.55
N GLU A 155 -0.88 -5.29 31.54
CA GLU A 155 -0.90 -5.65 32.96
C GLU A 155 -2.31 -6.07 33.43
N GLU A 156 -3.36 -5.58 32.75
CA GLU A 156 -4.75 -5.72 33.21
C GLU A 156 -5.71 -6.33 32.17
N GLY A 157 -5.31 -6.42 30.89
CA GLY A 157 -6.11 -7.07 29.86
C GLY A 157 -6.19 -6.38 28.50
N CYS A 158 -5.31 -5.42 28.18
CA CYS A 158 -5.23 -4.74 26.89
C CYS A 158 -6.54 -4.09 26.40
N ARG A 159 -7.39 -3.64 27.33
CA ARG A 159 -8.56 -2.80 27.01
C ARG A 159 -8.11 -1.42 26.55
N ASP A 160 -8.91 -0.79 25.68
CA ASP A 160 -8.73 0.59 25.19
C ASP A 160 -7.31 0.85 24.67
N CYS A 161 -6.87 0.03 23.72
CA CYS A 161 -5.51 0.05 23.23
C CYS A 161 -5.20 1.40 22.55
N PRO A 162 -4.24 2.22 23.04
CA PRO A 162 -3.95 3.53 22.45
C PRO A 162 -3.31 3.42 21.05
N GLN A 163 -2.95 2.20 20.64
CA GLN A 163 -2.37 1.88 19.34
C GLN A 163 -3.41 1.55 18.27
N LEU A 164 -4.66 1.29 18.67
CA LEU A 164 -5.83 1.11 17.79
C LEU A 164 -6.95 2.09 18.21
N GLN A 165 -7.24 3.11 17.40
CA GLN A 165 -8.39 4.01 17.62
C GLN A 165 -9.68 3.27 17.33
N ASP A 166 -10.75 3.59 18.06
CA ASP A 166 -12.11 3.11 17.78
C ASP A 166 -12.14 1.62 17.41
N ASP A 167 -11.59 0.76 18.28
CA ASP A 167 -11.51 -0.69 18.11
C ASP A 167 -12.83 -1.35 18.59
N PRO A 168 -13.89 -1.45 17.75
CA PRO A 168 -15.18 -2.03 18.16
C PRO A 168 -15.05 -3.50 18.58
N LEU A 169 -13.99 -4.19 18.15
CA LEU A 169 -13.76 -5.58 18.49
C LEU A 169 -13.10 -5.74 19.84
N GLY A 170 -12.50 -4.68 20.40
CA GLY A 170 -11.56 -4.83 21.51
C GLY A 170 -10.52 -5.92 21.19
N LEU A 171 -10.03 -5.95 19.94
CA LEU A 171 -9.23 -7.05 19.39
C LEU A 171 -8.01 -7.39 20.27
N PRO A 172 -7.21 -6.41 20.75
CA PRO A 172 -6.06 -6.69 21.60
C PRO A 172 -6.46 -7.31 22.94
N ALA A 173 -7.59 -6.89 23.51
CA ALA A 173 -8.11 -7.46 24.75
C ALA A 173 -8.55 -8.92 24.54
N ALA A 174 -9.22 -9.21 23.42
CA ALA A 174 -9.64 -10.55 23.07
C ALA A 174 -8.44 -11.48 22.83
N VAL A 175 -7.44 -11.04 22.08
CA VAL A 175 -6.20 -11.81 21.85
C VAL A 175 -5.45 -12.08 23.16
N LEU A 176 -5.36 -11.09 24.06
CA LEU A 176 -4.71 -11.29 25.35
C LEU A 176 -5.49 -12.27 26.24
N LYS A 177 -6.83 -12.25 26.19
CA LYS A 177 -7.67 -13.21 26.91
C LYS A 177 -7.54 -14.63 26.34
N ASP A 178 -7.44 -14.79 25.02
CA ASP A 178 -7.16 -16.08 24.41
C ASP A 178 -5.80 -16.62 24.87
N LYS A 179 -4.74 -15.80 24.83
CA LYS A 179 -3.41 -16.17 25.35
C LYS A 179 -3.50 -16.56 26.84
N GLN A 180 -4.28 -15.84 27.64
CA GLN A 180 -4.46 -16.14 29.06
C GLN A 180 -5.03 -17.55 29.28
N GLY A 181 -6.14 -17.89 28.60
CA GLY A 181 -6.75 -19.21 28.72
C GLY A 181 -5.87 -20.33 28.16
N LEU A 182 -5.22 -20.08 27.01
CA LEU A 182 -4.40 -21.10 26.34
C LEU A 182 -3.07 -21.38 27.05
N PHE A 183 -2.54 -20.40 27.79
CA PHE A 183 -1.27 -20.51 28.52
C PHE A 183 -1.48 -20.84 30.00
N GLU A 184 -2.72 -21.02 30.44
CA GLU A 184 -3.04 -21.40 31.81
C GLU A 184 -2.39 -22.74 32.17
N GLY A 185 -1.77 -22.81 33.35
CA GLY A 185 -1.06 -24.01 33.83
C GLY A 185 0.22 -24.39 33.06
N ALA A 186 0.61 -23.62 32.03
CA ALA A 186 1.80 -23.93 31.23
C ALA A 186 3.09 -23.85 32.06
N ASP A 187 3.89 -24.92 32.06
CA ASP A 187 5.22 -24.96 32.66
C ASP A 187 6.25 -24.25 31.75
N LEU A 188 6.25 -22.93 31.87
CA LEU A 188 6.98 -21.98 31.01
C LEU A 188 7.95 -21.16 31.87
N THR A 189 9.22 -21.13 31.47
CA THR A 189 10.23 -20.21 32.02
C THR A 189 10.48 -19.09 31.03
N ILE A 190 10.53 -17.85 31.51
CA ILE A 190 10.78 -16.67 30.68
C ILE A 190 12.24 -16.27 30.82
N ALA A 191 12.91 -16.03 29.70
CA ALA A 191 14.22 -15.40 29.65
C ALA A 191 14.09 -14.02 28.98
N THR A 192 14.78 -13.01 29.50
CA THR A 192 14.76 -11.66 28.91
C THR A 192 16.19 -11.13 28.73
N PRO A 193 16.49 -10.45 27.61
CA PRO A 193 17.79 -9.80 27.39
C PRO A 193 18.10 -8.68 28.40
N SER A 194 17.08 -8.00 28.93
CA SER A 194 17.25 -6.84 29.83
C SER A 194 16.41 -6.95 31.10
N ARG A 195 16.78 -6.16 32.10
CA ARG A 195 15.99 -5.94 33.32
C ARG A 195 14.68 -5.24 33.03
N TRP A 196 14.68 -4.27 32.12
CA TRP A 196 13.47 -3.57 31.68
C TRP A 196 12.41 -4.54 31.13
N MET A 197 12.80 -5.43 30.21
CA MET A 197 11.89 -6.43 29.67
C MET A 197 11.43 -7.43 30.74
N ALA A 198 12.31 -7.80 31.69
CA ALA A 198 11.91 -8.64 32.82
C ALA A 198 10.87 -7.97 33.71
N GLU A 199 10.97 -6.66 33.94
CA GLU A 199 9.98 -5.91 34.69
C GLU A 199 8.64 -5.82 33.96
N CYS A 200 8.65 -5.57 32.65
CA CYS A 200 7.44 -5.64 31.82
C CYS A 200 6.78 -7.03 31.93
N ALA A 201 7.55 -8.11 31.77
CA ALA A 201 7.05 -9.47 31.89
C ALA A 201 6.54 -9.79 33.31
N ARG A 202 7.20 -9.31 34.38
CA ARG A 202 6.75 -9.53 35.77
C ARG A 202 5.42 -8.84 36.06
N ARG A 203 5.18 -7.69 35.45
CA ARG A 203 3.93 -6.93 35.61
C ARG A 203 2.82 -7.43 34.68
N SER A 204 3.16 -8.14 33.61
CA SER A 204 2.17 -8.59 32.63
C SER A 204 1.19 -9.60 33.20
N LEU A 205 -0.05 -9.56 32.70
CA LEU A 205 -1.10 -10.47 33.12
C LEU A 205 -0.72 -11.95 32.88
N LEU A 206 -0.01 -12.24 31.78
CA LEU A 206 0.35 -13.61 31.39
C LEU A 206 1.53 -14.19 32.16
N PHE A 207 2.52 -13.37 32.50
CA PHE A 207 3.82 -13.85 33.02
C PHE A 207 4.09 -13.46 34.47
N ARG A 208 3.22 -12.66 35.11
CA ARG A 208 3.28 -12.45 36.57
C ARG A 208 3.28 -13.79 37.31
N GLY A 209 4.15 -13.91 38.31
CA GLY A 209 4.33 -15.14 39.09
C GLY A 209 5.07 -16.28 38.38
N ARG A 210 5.43 -16.16 37.09
CA ARG A 210 6.28 -17.13 36.40
C ARG A 210 7.76 -16.89 36.73
N ARG A 211 8.58 -17.92 36.51
CA ARG A 211 10.04 -17.80 36.60
C ARG A 211 10.55 -16.91 35.46
N ILE A 212 11.19 -15.80 35.81
CA ILE A 212 11.75 -14.82 34.85
C ILE A 212 13.23 -14.61 35.14
N GLU A 213 14.06 -14.88 34.15
CA GLU A 213 15.53 -14.84 34.23
C GLU A 213 16.08 -13.79 33.26
N VAL A 214 16.97 -12.91 33.75
CA VAL A 214 17.62 -11.92 32.88
C VAL A 214 18.90 -12.54 32.33
N ILE A 215 18.97 -12.75 31.02
CA ILE A 215 20.16 -13.24 30.31
C ILE A 215 20.37 -12.39 29.06
N PRO A 216 21.40 -11.54 29.01
CA PRO A 216 21.61 -10.61 27.91
C PRO A 216 21.96 -11.33 26.60
N ASN A 217 21.80 -10.59 25.50
CA ASN A 217 22.22 -11.02 24.18
C ASN A 217 23.74 -11.26 24.13
N GLY A 218 24.15 -12.30 23.41
CA GLY A 218 25.53 -12.59 23.08
C GLY A 218 25.95 -11.86 21.80
N LEU A 219 27.26 -11.71 21.61
CA LEU A 219 27.85 -11.07 20.44
C LEU A 219 29.11 -11.81 19.96
N GLU A 220 29.35 -11.83 18.65
CA GLU A 220 30.58 -12.32 18.02
C GLU A 220 31.74 -11.32 18.23
N THR A 221 32.28 -11.28 19.44
CA THR A 221 33.34 -10.31 19.83
C THR A 221 34.64 -10.43 19.04
N ASN A 222 34.85 -11.54 18.33
CA ASN A 222 35.99 -11.75 17.41
C ASN A 222 35.77 -11.10 16.04
N VAL A 223 34.51 -10.92 15.64
CA VAL A 223 34.11 -10.24 14.40
C VAL A 223 33.98 -8.75 14.68
N PHE A 224 33.10 -8.38 15.61
CA PHE A 224 32.93 -7.00 16.06
C PHE A 224 34.05 -6.66 17.02
N LYS A 225 35.18 -6.21 16.48
CA LYS A 225 36.36 -5.82 17.24
C LYS A 225 36.97 -4.54 16.66
N PRO A 226 37.70 -3.77 17.47
CA PRO A 226 38.38 -2.58 16.99
C PRO A 226 39.30 -2.87 15.78
N SER A 227 39.48 -1.89 14.93
CA SER A 227 40.55 -1.82 13.93
C SER A 227 41.03 -0.37 13.80
N TYR A 228 42.04 -0.14 12.96
CA TYR A 228 42.56 1.20 12.73
C TYR A 228 41.50 2.11 12.11
N ARG A 229 40.99 3.08 12.89
CA ARG A 229 39.87 3.98 12.52
C ARG A 229 40.13 4.78 11.24
N PRO A 230 41.31 5.39 11.02
CA PRO A 230 41.59 6.10 9.76
C PRO A 230 41.36 5.25 8.52
N LYS A 231 41.78 3.97 8.55
CA LYS A 231 41.53 3.04 7.45
C LYS A 231 40.06 2.65 7.29
N ALA A 232 39.28 2.64 8.37
CA ALA A 232 37.83 2.45 8.28
C ALA A 232 37.14 3.67 7.66
N LYS A 233 37.56 4.90 8.00
CA LYS A 233 37.10 6.15 7.38
C LYS A 233 37.46 6.22 5.90
N GLU A 234 38.70 5.88 5.55
CA GLU A 234 39.18 5.81 4.16
C GLU A 234 38.32 4.86 3.30
N ARG A 235 37.97 3.68 3.83
CA ARG A 235 37.07 2.71 3.16
C ARG A 235 35.68 3.26 2.86
N LEU A 236 35.24 4.27 3.62
CA LEU A 236 33.96 4.96 3.42
C LEU A 236 34.12 6.26 2.61
N GLY A 237 35.33 6.59 2.13
CA GLY A 237 35.62 7.83 1.40
C GLY A 237 35.63 9.07 2.29
N LEU A 238 35.98 8.92 3.57
CA LEU A 238 36.09 10.00 4.55
C LEU A 238 37.56 10.32 4.85
N ASP A 239 37.83 11.59 5.14
CA ASP A 239 39.13 12.01 5.65
C ASP A 239 39.37 11.41 7.05
N PRO A 240 40.60 10.94 7.38
CA PRO A 240 40.95 10.45 8.71
C PRO A 240 40.52 11.35 9.88
N ASP A 241 40.59 12.67 9.69
CA ASP A 241 40.34 13.68 10.71
C ASP A 241 38.87 14.15 10.74
N THR A 242 38.02 13.67 9.82
CA THR A 242 36.57 13.94 9.87
C THR A 242 35.95 13.32 11.10
N ARG A 243 35.28 14.11 11.95
CA ARG A 243 34.48 13.62 13.08
C ARG A 243 33.24 12.90 12.58
N THR A 244 32.96 11.70 13.09
CA THR A 244 31.84 10.89 12.61
C THR A 244 30.86 10.54 13.72
N ILE A 245 29.60 10.91 13.52
CA ILE A 245 28.47 10.47 14.35
C ILE A 245 27.79 9.33 13.61
N LEU A 246 27.51 8.21 14.27
CA LEU A 246 26.83 7.07 13.64
C LEU A 246 25.46 6.82 14.27
N PHE A 247 24.47 6.66 13.41
CA PHE A 247 23.15 6.14 13.73
C PHE A 247 22.86 4.89 12.90
N GLY A 248 22.21 3.90 13.51
CA GLY A 248 21.97 2.61 12.85
C GLY A 248 20.65 1.99 13.28
N ALA A 249 19.75 1.81 12.32
CA ALA A 249 18.49 1.11 12.49
C ALA A 249 18.11 0.45 11.16
N GLU A 250 17.39 -0.68 11.19
CA GLU A 250 16.89 -1.30 9.95
C GLU A 250 16.01 -0.30 9.19
N TYR A 251 15.00 0.25 9.85
CA TYR A 251 14.18 1.34 9.33
C TYR A 251 14.31 2.56 10.25
N GLY A 252 14.94 3.63 9.77
CA GLY A 252 15.06 4.89 10.51
C GLY A 252 13.72 5.64 10.66
N THR A 253 12.71 5.28 9.87
CA THR A 253 11.32 5.75 10.01
C THR A 253 10.62 5.17 11.24
N GLU A 254 11.14 4.10 11.84
CA GLU A 254 10.55 3.49 13.03
C GLU A 254 10.69 4.43 14.24
N LYS A 255 9.57 5.01 14.71
CA LYS A 255 9.58 6.11 15.70
C LYS A 255 10.36 5.77 16.96
N ARG A 256 10.24 4.54 17.46
CA ARG A 256 10.95 4.10 18.66
C ARG A 256 12.47 4.09 18.51
N LYS A 257 13.03 4.08 17.29
CA LYS A 257 14.47 4.16 17.05
C LYS A 257 15.03 5.56 17.23
N GLY A 258 14.15 6.55 17.15
CA GLY A 258 14.40 7.91 17.59
C GLY A 258 15.26 8.75 16.65
N PHE A 259 15.09 8.59 15.34
CA PHE A 259 15.80 9.43 14.37
C PHE A 259 15.38 10.91 14.46
N ALA A 260 14.10 11.18 14.74
CA ALA A 260 13.62 12.54 14.96
C ALA A 260 14.30 13.19 16.19
N GLU A 261 14.50 12.41 17.25
CA GLU A 261 15.24 12.83 18.44
C GLU A 261 16.69 13.13 18.10
N LEU A 262 17.34 12.29 17.28
CA LEU A 262 18.69 12.56 16.79
C LEU A 262 18.78 13.89 16.02
N VAL A 263 17.85 14.17 15.10
CA VAL A 263 17.83 15.44 14.36
C VAL A 263 17.70 16.64 15.31
N ARG A 264 16.88 16.53 16.37
CA ARG A 264 16.78 17.56 17.41
C ARG A 264 18.06 17.69 18.21
N VAL A 265 18.74 16.58 18.52
CA VAL A 265 20.04 16.57 19.20
C VAL A 265 21.08 17.31 18.37
N LEU A 266 21.19 16.99 17.08
CA LEU A 266 22.12 17.63 16.16
C LEU A 266 21.82 19.13 16.02
N SER A 267 20.54 19.51 15.97
CA SER A 267 20.13 20.92 15.96
C SER A 267 20.58 21.68 17.23
N ASN A 268 20.62 21.00 18.38
CA ASN A 268 21.15 21.58 19.61
C ASN A 268 22.68 21.58 19.65
N CYS A 269 23.34 20.56 19.06
CA CYS A 269 24.79 20.54 18.93
C CYS A 269 25.32 21.77 18.18
N ARG A 270 24.62 22.20 17.12
CA ARG A 270 24.95 23.39 16.32
C ARG A 270 24.98 24.72 17.09
N ARG A 271 24.43 24.75 18.31
CA ARG A 271 24.53 25.94 19.18
C ARG A 271 25.90 26.05 19.84
N ASP A 272 26.69 24.97 19.83
CA ASP A 272 28.08 24.99 20.28
C ASP A 272 29.00 25.51 19.17
N PRO A 273 29.81 26.55 19.42
CA PRO A 273 30.69 27.14 18.41
C PRO A 273 31.68 26.15 17.81
N SER A 274 32.16 25.17 18.59
CA SER A 274 33.13 24.18 18.10
C SER A 274 32.46 23.21 17.11
N PHE A 275 31.22 22.83 17.40
CA PHE A 275 30.44 21.94 16.52
C PHE A 275 30.09 22.64 15.20
N GLU A 276 29.65 23.90 15.25
CA GLU A 276 29.35 24.67 14.04
C GLU A 276 30.61 24.91 13.19
N ALA A 277 31.75 25.20 13.82
CA ALA A 277 33.03 25.30 13.11
C ALA A 277 33.40 24.00 12.35
N TRP A 278 33.15 22.82 12.94
CA TRP A 278 33.37 21.56 12.22
C TRP A 278 32.44 21.37 11.02
N ILE A 279 31.24 21.95 11.02
CA ILE A 279 30.34 21.94 9.88
C ILE A 279 30.86 22.87 8.78
N GLU A 280 31.24 24.10 9.14
CA GLU A 280 31.78 25.09 8.20
C GLU A 280 33.07 24.60 7.52
N GLU A 281 33.90 23.84 8.24
CA GLU A 281 35.14 23.25 7.74
C GLU A 281 34.94 21.91 6.98
N ASP A 282 33.70 21.39 6.84
CA ASP A 282 33.39 20.03 6.34
C ASP A 282 34.15 18.90 7.07
N ARG A 283 34.36 19.08 8.38
CA ARG A 283 35.09 18.15 9.27
C ARG A 283 34.19 17.32 10.17
N ILE A 284 32.89 17.29 9.92
CA ILE A 284 31.95 16.42 10.63
C ILE A 284 30.93 15.79 9.69
N CYS A 285 30.63 14.51 9.90
CA CYS A 285 29.68 13.76 9.09
C CYS A 285 28.78 12.86 9.95
N LEU A 286 27.48 12.86 9.66
CA LEU A 286 26.53 11.88 10.16
C LEU A 286 26.51 10.67 9.23
N LEU A 287 26.87 9.51 9.75
CA LEU A 287 26.77 8.22 9.09
C LEU A 287 25.45 7.55 9.49
N CYS A 288 24.71 7.06 8.51
CA CYS A 288 23.46 6.32 8.73
C CYS A 288 23.51 4.99 7.97
N PHE A 289 23.36 3.85 8.64
CA PHE A 289 23.11 2.58 7.95
C PHE A 289 21.67 2.08 8.17
N GLY A 290 21.19 1.30 7.21
CA GLY A 290 19.80 0.86 7.06
C GLY A 290 19.02 1.74 6.07
N TYR A 291 17.73 1.92 6.32
CA TYR A 291 16.85 2.77 5.52
C TYR A 291 16.56 4.08 6.26
N PRO A 292 17.37 5.15 6.07
CA PRO A 292 17.14 6.44 6.73
C PRO A 292 15.83 7.09 6.23
N PRO A 293 15.17 7.89 7.07
CA PRO A 293 13.93 8.56 6.71
C PRO A 293 14.24 9.88 5.95
N ALA A 294 13.25 10.48 5.29
CA ALA A 294 13.43 11.71 4.48
C ALA A 294 13.85 12.93 5.32
N GLU A 295 13.65 12.87 6.63
CA GLU A 295 14.01 13.88 7.62
C GLU A 295 15.53 14.03 7.82
N TRP A 296 16.35 13.13 7.27
CA TRP A 296 17.82 13.26 7.31
C TRP A 296 18.36 14.57 6.69
N GLU A 297 17.62 15.18 5.75
CA GLU A 297 17.95 16.50 5.20
C GLU A 297 17.90 17.61 6.27
N GLN A 298 17.15 17.40 7.35
CA GLN A 298 16.99 18.34 8.46
C GLN A 298 18.12 18.21 9.49
N ALA A 299 19.05 17.26 9.33
CA ALA A 299 20.16 17.06 10.27
C ALA A 299 21.07 18.31 10.38
N GLY A 300 21.15 19.13 9.33
CA GLY A 300 21.90 20.38 9.35
C GLY A 300 23.43 20.21 9.30
N LEU A 301 23.91 19.01 8.94
CA LEU A 301 25.32 18.72 8.62
C LEU A 301 25.40 17.73 7.45
N ARG A 302 26.61 17.45 6.96
CA ARG A 302 26.83 16.43 5.93
C ARG A 302 26.35 15.06 6.41
N VAL A 303 25.41 14.46 5.69
CA VAL A 303 24.91 13.10 5.97
C VAL A 303 25.35 12.12 4.88
N MET A 304 25.87 10.97 5.30
CA MET A 304 26.23 9.87 4.43
C MET A 304 25.37 8.65 4.76
N SER A 305 24.50 8.28 3.83
CA SER A 305 23.78 7.00 3.90
C SER A 305 24.69 5.87 3.43
N LEU A 306 24.91 4.91 4.31
CA LEU A 306 25.64 3.67 4.03
C LEU A 306 24.71 2.57 3.48
N GLY A 307 23.41 2.84 3.41
CA GLY A 307 22.38 1.89 2.98
C GLY A 307 22.30 0.66 3.90
N TYR A 308 21.61 -0.38 3.42
CA TYR A 308 21.54 -1.67 4.11
C TYR A 308 22.88 -2.42 3.99
N LEU A 309 23.54 -2.66 5.12
CA LEU A 309 24.84 -3.32 5.17
C LEU A 309 24.67 -4.84 5.29
N SER A 310 24.91 -5.56 4.19
CA SER A 310 24.64 -7.00 4.08
C SER A 310 25.73 -7.91 4.68
N SER A 311 26.91 -7.39 5.00
CA SER A 311 28.02 -8.17 5.56
C SER A 311 28.43 -7.69 6.96
N GLN A 312 28.84 -8.62 7.83
CA GLN A 312 29.34 -8.28 9.15
C GLN A 312 30.60 -7.39 9.09
N GLU A 313 31.44 -7.54 8.06
CA GLU A 313 32.60 -6.67 7.86
C GLU A 313 32.19 -5.23 7.55
N ALA A 314 31.20 -5.02 6.68
CA ALA A 314 30.72 -3.69 6.35
C ALA A 314 30.10 -3.00 7.58
N VAL A 315 29.27 -3.73 8.34
CA VAL A 315 28.69 -3.24 9.60
C VAL A 315 29.80 -2.89 10.61
N ARG A 316 30.79 -3.76 10.79
CA ARG A 316 31.96 -3.50 11.66
C ARG A 316 32.72 -2.25 11.21
N ASN A 317 32.97 -2.09 9.91
CA ASN A 317 33.69 -0.92 9.37
C ASN A 317 32.92 0.37 9.68
N ALA A 318 31.59 0.38 9.57
CA ALA A 318 30.77 1.52 9.95
C ALA A 318 30.96 1.88 11.43
N TYR A 319 30.86 0.90 12.34
CA TYR A 319 31.10 1.15 13.77
C TYR A 319 32.51 1.66 14.05
N VAL A 320 33.55 1.05 13.47
CA VAL A 320 34.94 1.46 13.68
C VAL A 320 35.22 2.86 13.12
N ALA A 321 34.61 3.21 11.99
CA ALA A 321 34.75 4.53 11.37
C ALA A 321 34.10 5.64 12.21
N ALA A 322 33.12 5.30 13.05
CA ALA A 322 32.44 6.23 13.93
C ALA A 322 33.32 6.69 15.11
N ASP A 323 33.27 7.97 15.43
CA ASP A 323 33.83 8.54 16.66
C ASP A 323 32.85 8.43 17.82
N VAL A 324 31.54 8.51 17.54
CA VAL A 324 30.48 8.26 18.51
C VAL A 324 29.30 7.55 17.85
N PHE A 325 28.73 6.55 18.53
CA PHE A 325 27.47 5.94 18.14
C PHE A 325 26.34 6.53 19.00
N VAL A 326 25.31 7.08 18.36
CA VAL A 326 24.18 7.69 19.05
C VAL A 326 22.98 6.76 18.98
N GLN A 327 22.54 6.29 20.14
CA GLN A 327 21.37 5.45 20.32
C GLN A 327 20.25 6.28 20.96
N SER A 328 19.57 7.06 20.12
CA SER A 328 18.45 7.94 20.51
C SER A 328 17.11 7.22 20.61
N SER A 329 17.11 5.89 20.75
CA SER A 329 15.88 5.11 20.81
C SER A 329 15.01 5.48 22.01
N LEU A 330 13.70 5.51 21.81
CA LEU A 330 12.68 5.73 22.84
C LEU A 330 12.31 4.41 23.54
N GLU A 331 12.35 3.30 22.81
CA GLU A 331 12.16 1.96 23.35
C GLU A 331 13.04 0.94 22.58
N ASP A 332 13.84 0.17 23.30
CA ASP A 332 14.60 -0.95 22.74
C ASP A 332 14.97 -1.94 23.86
N ASN A 333 14.79 -3.23 23.66
CA ASN A 333 15.03 -4.22 24.71
C ASN A 333 16.51 -4.32 25.09
N LEU A 334 17.36 -4.76 24.16
CA LEU A 334 18.82 -4.77 24.32
C LEU A 334 19.43 -4.72 22.91
N PRO A 335 19.61 -3.52 22.36
CA PRO A 335 19.92 -3.34 20.95
C PRO A 335 21.26 -3.97 20.57
N ASN A 336 21.25 -4.87 19.59
CA ASN A 336 22.47 -5.47 19.04
C ASN A 336 23.42 -4.40 18.51
N THR A 337 22.91 -3.32 17.92
CA THR A 337 23.72 -2.25 17.34
C THR A 337 24.58 -1.53 18.38
N MET A 338 24.04 -1.30 19.58
CA MET A 338 24.78 -0.77 20.72
C MET A 338 25.90 -1.73 21.15
N LEU A 339 25.58 -3.01 21.33
CA LEU A 339 26.58 -4.02 21.73
C LEU A 339 27.71 -4.11 20.69
N GLU A 340 27.36 -4.09 19.40
CA GLU A 340 28.30 -4.13 18.29
C GLU A 340 29.22 -2.91 18.24
N ALA A 341 28.67 -1.70 18.41
CA ALA A 341 29.43 -0.45 18.48
C ALA A 341 30.43 -0.46 19.65
N MET A 342 29.94 -0.77 20.86
CA MET A 342 30.77 -0.89 22.05
C MET A 342 31.87 -1.96 21.87
N SER A 343 31.53 -3.09 21.23
CA SER A 343 32.47 -4.16 20.90
C SER A 343 33.54 -3.73 19.90
N CYS A 344 33.27 -2.76 19.04
CA CYS A 344 34.24 -2.19 18.12
C CYS A 344 35.11 -1.09 18.77
N GLY A 345 34.88 -0.80 20.05
CA GLY A 345 35.58 0.28 20.77
C GLY A 345 35.03 1.67 20.45
N THR A 346 33.81 1.75 19.94
CA THR A 346 33.12 3.00 19.66
C THR A 346 32.26 3.38 20.87
N PRO A 347 32.49 4.55 21.48
CA PRO A 347 31.67 4.99 22.60
C PRO A 347 30.24 5.26 22.16
N VAL A 348 29.31 4.96 23.07
CA VAL A 348 27.87 5.12 22.85
C VAL A 348 27.32 6.24 23.71
N VAL A 349 26.51 7.11 23.11
CA VAL A 349 25.62 8.04 23.82
C VAL A 349 24.19 7.56 23.62
N ALA A 350 23.47 7.29 24.70
CA ALA A 350 22.13 6.71 24.63
C ALA A 350 21.17 7.32 25.65
N PHE A 351 19.86 7.24 25.38
CA PHE A 351 18.86 7.47 26.41
C PHE A 351 18.82 6.32 27.43
N VAL A 352 18.43 6.63 28.67
CA VAL A 352 18.15 5.67 29.76
C VAL A 352 16.80 5.00 29.49
N VAL A 353 16.73 4.19 28.43
CA VAL A 353 15.57 3.38 28.08
C VAL A 353 15.96 1.91 28.00
N GLY A 354 14.99 1.02 28.19
CA GLY A 354 15.21 -0.39 27.87
C GLY A 354 16.40 -1.03 28.59
N GLY A 355 17.21 -1.78 27.84
CA GLY A 355 18.41 -2.46 28.34
C GLY A 355 19.69 -1.66 28.28
N MET A 356 19.67 -0.39 27.85
CA MET A 356 20.86 0.46 27.81
C MET A 356 21.55 0.58 29.19
N PRO A 357 20.82 0.76 30.32
CA PRO A 357 21.41 0.85 31.66
C PRO A 357 22.01 -0.45 32.19
N ASP A 358 21.71 -1.60 31.56
CA ASP A 358 22.30 -2.90 31.95
C ASP A 358 23.75 -3.05 31.46
N VAL A 359 24.14 -2.22 30.49
CA VAL A 359 25.43 -2.29 29.77
C VAL A 359 26.28 -1.04 29.99
N ILE A 360 25.67 0.14 29.85
CA ILE A 360 26.38 1.43 29.91
C ILE A 360 26.44 1.93 31.36
N ARG A 361 27.64 2.27 31.79
CA ARG A 361 27.94 3.03 33.01
C ARG A 361 28.39 4.41 32.56
N SER A 362 27.53 5.41 32.79
CA SER A 362 27.71 6.77 32.29
C SER A 362 29.06 7.34 32.74
N GLY A 363 29.83 7.91 31.81
CA GLY A 363 31.17 8.45 32.06
C GLY A 363 32.30 7.41 32.10
N GLU A 364 31.99 6.10 32.22
CA GLU A 364 33.00 5.04 32.24
C GLU A 364 33.17 4.37 30.88
N ASN A 365 32.09 3.93 30.24
CA ASN A 365 32.10 3.15 29.00
C ASN A 365 31.10 3.64 27.94
N GLY A 366 30.56 4.84 28.15
CA GLY A 366 29.56 5.52 27.32
C GLY A 366 28.85 6.59 28.14
N PHE A 367 27.81 7.20 27.57
CA PHE A 367 26.95 8.16 28.27
C PHE A 367 25.50 7.72 28.24
N LEU A 368 24.85 7.87 29.39
CA LEU A 368 23.42 7.70 29.56
C LEU A 368 22.78 9.04 29.90
N VAL A 369 21.73 9.37 29.17
CA VAL A 369 20.99 10.62 29.29
C VAL A 369 19.51 10.32 29.54
N ALA A 370 18.80 11.18 30.29
CA ALA A 370 17.38 10.98 30.55
C ALA A 370 16.58 10.90 29.23
N PRO A 371 15.55 10.02 29.11
CA PRO A 371 14.75 9.94 27.89
C PRO A 371 14.13 11.28 27.53
N GLY A 372 14.31 11.71 26.28
CA GLY A 372 13.81 13.00 25.79
C GLY A 372 14.65 14.23 26.17
N ASP A 373 15.71 14.09 26.97
CA ASP A 373 16.65 15.18 27.24
C ASP A 373 17.62 15.37 26.05
N ILE A 374 17.12 16.09 25.05
CA ILE A 374 17.84 16.42 23.81
C ILE A 374 19.10 17.25 24.11
N ASN A 375 19.06 18.15 25.09
CA ASN A 375 20.20 18.99 25.45
C ASN A 375 21.31 18.17 26.10
N GLY A 376 20.98 17.32 27.07
CA GLY A 376 21.95 16.43 27.71
C GLY A 376 22.63 15.50 26.71
N MET A 377 21.88 14.99 25.72
CA MET A 377 22.44 14.14 24.67
C MET A 377 23.35 14.93 23.72
N ALA A 378 23.00 16.17 23.37
CA ALA A 378 23.86 17.04 22.56
C ALA A 378 25.18 17.34 23.27
N ILE A 379 25.14 17.67 24.57
CA ILE A 379 26.34 17.91 25.39
C ILE A 379 27.23 16.67 25.40
N ALA A 380 26.68 15.49 25.66
CA ALA A 380 27.44 14.24 25.68
C ALA A 380 28.06 13.88 24.30
N VAL A 381 27.36 14.17 23.20
CA VAL A 381 27.89 14.01 21.84
C VAL A 381 29.07 14.95 21.61
N ILE A 382 28.91 16.25 21.89
CA ILE A 382 30.00 17.24 21.73
C ILE A 382 31.20 16.86 22.58
N GLU A 383 30.99 16.53 23.86
CA GLU A 383 32.05 16.13 24.78
C GLU A 383 32.82 14.91 24.27
N THR A 384 32.12 13.92 23.71
CA THR A 384 32.76 12.72 23.12
C THR A 384 33.56 13.06 21.85
N LEU A 385 33.11 14.04 21.05
CA LEU A 385 33.79 14.44 19.81
C LEU A 385 34.98 15.39 20.05
N ALA A 386 34.90 16.23 21.08
CA ALA A 386 35.90 17.25 21.40
C ALA A 386 37.18 16.66 22.03
N ASP A 387 37.04 15.67 22.91
CA ASP A 387 38.15 15.09 23.67
C ASP A 387 38.53 13.69 23.16
N GLU A 388 39.66 13.61 22.45
CA GLU A 388 40.17 12.35 21.89
C GLU A 388 40.61 11.34 22.96
N GLU A 389 41.25 11.81 24.04
CA GLU A 389 41.74 10.94 25.10
C GLU A 389 40.56 10.30 25.84
N LYS A 390 39.56 11.11 26.18
CA LYS A 390 38.31 10.64 26.77
C LYS A 390 37.57 9.69 25.85
N ARG A 391 37.42 10.03 24.56
CA ARG A 391 36.80 9.15 23.56
C ARG A 391 37.51 7.79 23.50
N ALA A 392 38.83 7.78 23.48
CA ALA A 392 39.63 6.56 23.48
C ALA A 392 39.47 5.75 24.79
N CYS A 393 39.40 6.42 25.94
CA CYS A 393 39.17 5.79 27.23
C CYS A 393 37.79 5.10 27.29
N LEU A 394 36.73 5.84 26.92
CA LEU A 394 35.36 5.31 26.85
C LEU A 394 35.29 4.09 25.91
N GLY A 395 35.91 4.18 24.73
CA GLY A 395 35.95 3.09 23.75
C GLY A 395 36.65 1.82 24.26
N ARG A 396 37.80 1.95 24.94
CA ARG A 396 38.49 0.80 25.57
C ARG A 396 37.63 0.15 26.65
N ASN A 397 36.99 0.95 27.49
CA ASN A 397 36.11 0.45 28.55
C ASN A 397 34.84 -0.20 28.00
N ALA A 398 34.28 0.35 26.91
CA ALA A 398 33.15 -0.23 26.19
C ALA A 398 33.50 -1.62 25.65
N ARG A 399 34.64 -1.74 24.95
CA ARG A 399 35.13 -3.03 24.45
C ARG A 399 35.30 -4.06 25.57
N ARG A 400 35.98 -3.67 26.65
CA ARG A 400 36.22 -4.55 27.80
C ARG A 400 34.90 -5.06 28.38
N CYS A 401 33.94 -4.15 28.62
CA CYS A 401 32.61 -4.51 29.11
C CYS A 401 31.94 -5.59 28.25
N ILE A 402 31.98 -5.44 26.92
CA ILE A 402 31.36 -6.38 26.00
C ILE A 402 32.06 -7.75 25.98
N VAL A 403 33.40 -7.76 25.91
CA VAL A 403 34.18 -9.01 25.89
C VAL A 403 33.97 -9.83 27.17
N ASP A 404 33.97 -9.17 28.32
CA ASP A 404 33.94 -9.83 29.62
C ASP A 404 32.56 -10.38 29.99
N ARG A 405 31.48 -9.86 29.38
CA ARG A 405 30.10 -10.14 29.83
C ARG A 405 29.13 -10.58 28.74
N PHE A 406 29.39 -10.26 27.49
CA PHE A 406 28.42 -10.38 26.38
C PHE A 406 28.95 -11.20 25.19
N SER A 407 30.07 -11.93 25.35
CA SER A 407 30.50 -12.88 24.31
C SER A 407 29.49 -14.03 24.17
N LEU A 408 29.46 -14.68 22.99
CA LEU A 408 28.62 -15.86 22.75
C LEU A 408 28.81 -16.93 23.83
N HIS A 409 30.05 -17.16 24.28
CA HIS A 409 30.37 -18.15 25.31
C HIS A 409 29.74 -17.80 26.67
N HIS A 410 29.82 -16.54 27.10
CA HIS A 410 29.20 -16.10 28.35
C HIS A 410 27.68 -16.21 28.31
N GLN A 411 27.05 -15.82 27.19
CA GLN A 411 25.61 -15.98 27.00
C GLN A 411 25.20 -17.46 27.07
N ALA A 412 25.83 -18.31 26.25
CA ALA A 412 25.53 -19.73 26.18
C ALA A 412 25.72 -20.43 27.53
N GLY A 413 26.78 -20.08 28.28
CA GLY A 413 27.02 -20.63 29.62
C GLY A 413 25.92 -20.28 30.63
N ARG A 414 25.31 -19.08 30.52
CA ARG A 414 24.16 -18.70 31.36
C ARG A 414 22.90 -19.46 30.98
N TYR A 415 22.64 -19.61 29.67
CA TYR A 415 21.51 -20.43 29.20
C TYR A 415 21.67 -21.90 29.55
N LEU A 416 22.88 -22.47 29.45
CA LEU A 416 23.13 -23.85 29.83
C LEU A 416 22.79 -24.09 31.32
N LYS A 417 23.22 -23.18 32.22
CA LYS A 417 22.84 -23.23 33.64
C LYS A 417 21.33 -23.12 33.86
N LEU A 418 20.66 -22.25 33.10
CA LEU A 418 19.20 -22.13 33.14
C LEU A 418 18.53 -23.44 32.70
N TYR A 419 18.95 -24.00 31.57
CA TYR A 419 18.43 -25.24 31.02
C TYR A 419 18.61 -26.41 31.99
N GLU A 420 19.81 -26.58 32.56
CA GLU A 420 20.07 -27.59 33.57
C GLU A 420 19.17 -27.41 34.81
N SER A 421 18.97 -26.18 35.24
CA SER A 421 18.08 -25.84 36.37
C SER A 421 16.62 -26.22 36.07
N VAL A 422 16.11 -25.89 34.89
CA VAL A 422 14.74 -26.24 34.44
C VAL A 422 14.56 -27.76 34.40
N LEU A 423 15.52 -28.49 33.83
CA LEU A 423 15.47 -29.96 33.76
C LEU A 423 15.51 -30.61 35.15
N ARG A 424 16.38 -30.14 36.06
CA ARG A 424 16.48 -30.67 37.43
C ARG A 424 15.22 -30.39 38.27
N GLY A 425 14.59 -29.23 38.10
CA GLY A 425 13.36 -28.87 38.79
C GLY A 425 12.24 -29.89 38.53
N ARG A 426 12.14 -30.37 37.29
CA ARG A 426 11.19 -31.41 36.89
C ARG A 426 11.53 -32.80 37.43
N THR A 427 12.81 -33.17 37.50
CA THR A 427 13.24 -34.44 38.09
C THR A 427 12.85 -34.55 39.58
N ARG A 428 12.85 -33.42 40.31
CA ARG A 428 12.41 -33.36 41.70
C ARG A 428 10.88 -33.44 41.84
N LEU A 429 10.12 -32.77 40.98
CA LEU A 429 8.65 -32.84 40.97
C LEU A 429 8.14 -34.25 40.65
N LYS A 430 8.81 -35.00 39.76
CA LYS A 430 8.51 -36.42 39.48
C LYS A 430 8.82 -37.38 40.63
N ARG A 431 9.60 -36.96 41.64
CA ARG A 431 10.09 -37.83 42.72
C ARG A 431 9.31 -37.75 44.04
N ASN A 432 8.32 -36.86 44.17
CA ASN A 432 7.58 -36.66 45.43
C ASN A 432 6.08 -36.98 45.32
N LYS A 433 5.77 -38.24 45.63
CA LYS A 433 4.77 -38.77 46.58
C LYS A 433 4.89 -40.31 46.47
N ASN A 434 5.67 -40.92 47.37
CA ASN A 434 5.92 -42.37 47.53
C ASN A 434 7.03 -43.07 46.71
N GLY A 435 8.07 -42.37 46.23
CA GLY A 435 9.37 -43.01 45.89
C GLY A 435 9.39 -44.09 44.78
N ALA A 436 8.26 -44.39 44.14
CA ALA A 436 8.16 -45.24 42.97
C ALA A 436 8.20 -44.37 41.70
N PRO A 437 8.79 -44.85 40.58
CA PRO A 437 8.69 -44.15 39.31
C PRO A 437 7.22 -44.08 38.91
N ALA A 438 6.64 -42.87 38.89
CA ALA A 438 5.34 -42.67 38.29
C ALA A 438 5.46 -43.01 36.80
N ALA A 439 4.77 -44.07 36.36
CA ALA A 439 4.48 -44.29 34.95
C ALA A 439 3.87 -42.98 34.39
N PRO A 440 4.13 -42.62 33.13
CA PRO A 440 3.53 -41.44 32.53
C PRO A 440 2.01 -41.61 32.59
N ASP A 441 1.39 -40.86 33.48
CA ASP A 441 -0.05 -40.63 33.54
C ASP A 441 -0.46 -40.00 32.21
N ALA A 442 -0.99 -40.83 31.32
CA ALA A 442 -1.62 -40.45 30.06
C ALA A 442 -3.08 -39.96 30.25
N THR A 443 -3.46 -39.56 31.46
CA THR A 443 -4.85 -39.34 31.88
C THR A 443 -5.08 -38.05 32.67
N GLY A 444 -4.10 -37.14 32.71
CA GLY A 444 -4.24 -35.75 33.17
C GLY A 444 -5.13 -34.88 32.27
N VAL A 445 -6.24 -35.44 31.77
CA VAL A 445 -7.34 -34.72 31.13
C VAL A 445 -8.17 -34.13 32.27
N GLY A 446 -7.81 -32.91 32.69
CA GLY A 446 -8.78 -32.04 33.33
C GLY A 446 -9.96 -31.89 32.36
N ARG A 447 -11.13 -32.42 32.78
CA ARG A 447 -12.35 -32.44 31.98
C ARG A 447 -12.74 -31.02 31.55
N LEU A 448 -12.41 -30.67 30.32
CA LEU A 448 -13.36 -29.97 29.47
C LEU A 448 -14.29 -31.07 28.94
N GLN A 449 -15.57 -31.00 29.30
CA GLN A 449 -16.59 -31.89 28.75
C GLN A 449 -16.62 -31.73 27.23
N GLY A 450 -16.38 -32.83 26.51
CA GLY A 450 -16.46 -32.90 25.05
C GLY A 450 -15.41 -33.84 24.49
N ASP A 451 -15.73 -35.12 24.39
CA ASP A 451 -14.91 -36.14 23.74
C ASP A 451 -14.68 -35.79 22.26
N ALA A 452 -13.42 -35.62 21.86
CA ALA A 452 -13.00 -35.82 20.48
C ALA A 452 -11.50 -36.18 20.44
N VAL A 453 -11.23 -37.27 19.73
CA VAL A 453 -9.97 -38.01 19.64
C VAL A 453 -8.90 -37.17 18.92
N TRP A 454 -7.73 -37.07 19.54
CA TRP A 454 -6.57 -36.31 19.04
C TRP A 454 -5.61 -37.24 18.31
N ASN A 455 -5.63 -37.22 16.97
CA ASN A 455 -4.51 -37.65 16.13
C ASN A 455 -4.55 -36.81 14.85
N VAL A 456 -3.46 -36.12 14.53
CA VAL A 456 -3.27 -35.54 13.19
C VAL A 456 -1.99 -36.12 12.60
N ASP A 457 -2.22 -37.04 11.68
CA ASP A 457 -1.29 -37.53 10.68
C ASP A 457 -1.19 -36.46 9.57
N PHE A 458 0.01 -36.21 9.05
CA PHE A 458 0.25 -35.19 8.00
C PHE A 458 -0.18 -35.67 6.60
N GLY A 459 -1.25 -36.47 6.52
CA GLY A 459 -1.76 -37.09 5.30
C GLY A 459 -3.28 -37.08 5.12
N GLY A 460 -4.06 -36.41 5.99
CA GLY A 460 -5.52 -36.42 5.92
C GLY A 460 -6.19 -35.12 6.37
N GLU A 461 -7.14 -34.67 5.56
CA GLU A 461 -8.21 -33.67 5.76
C GLU A 461 -8.02 -32.54 6.80
N VAL A 462 -7.95 -31.30 6.30
CA VAL A 462 -8.03 -30.04 7.07
C VAL A 462 -9.49 -29.73 7.46
N GLU A 463 -10.09 -30.56 8.31
CA GLU A 463 -11.20 -30.14 9.19
C GLU A 463 -10.67 -29.52 10.51
N SER A 464 -9.34 -29.44 10.66
CA SER A 464 -8.64 -29.18 11.92
C SER A 464 -8.49 -27.71 12.34
N LEU A 465 -9.06 -26.75 11.59
CA LEU A 465 -9.22 -25.35 12.02
C LEU A 465 -10.50 -25.14 12.85
N ARG A 466 -11.48 -26.05 12.76
CA ARG A 466 -12.61 -26.12 13.71
C ARG A 466 -12.22 -26.97 14.92
N VAL A 467 -11.25 -26.50 15.70
CA VAL A 467 -11.21 -26.91 17.10
C VAL A 467 -12.42 -26.25 17.76
N PRO A 468 -13.23 -26.94 18.59
CA PRO A 468 -14.30 -26.31 19.36
C PRO A 468 -13.71 -25.46 20.52
N LEU A 469 -12.74 -24.61 20.22
CA LEU A 469 -12.27 -23.55 21.10
C LEU A 469 -13.09 -22.31 20.77
N ARG A 470 -14.00 -21.94 21.66
CA ARG A 470 -14.64 -20.61 21.66
C ARG A 470 -13.59 -19.57 22.02
N LEU A 471 -12.79 -19.15 21.04
CA LEU A 471 -11.81 -18.07 21.18
C LEU A 471 -12.53 -16.74 21.04
N GLU A 472 -12.28 -15.83 21.98
CA GLU A 472 -12.96 -14.55 22.00
C GLU A 472 -12.57 -13.69 20.81
N SER A 473 -11.31 -13.76 20.35
CA SER A 473 -10.88 -12.98 19.19
C SER A 473 -11.61 -13.41 17.92
N PHE A 474 -11.82 -14.73 17.74
CA PHE A 474 -12.53 -15.27 16.59
C PHE A 474 -14.03 -15.00 16.66
N GLU A 475 -14.68 -15.19 17.81
CA GLU A 475 -16.11 -14.90 17.97
C GLU A 475 -16.44 -13.43 17.67
N ARG A 476 -15.61 -12.49 18.16
CA ARG A 476 -15.78 -11.07 17.88
C ARG A 476 -15.53 -10.74 16.41
N MET A 477 -14.50 -11.34 15.81
CA MET A 477 -14.18 -11.14 14.39
C MET A 477 -15.29 -11.64 13.46
N THR A 478 -15.77 -12.87 13.68
CA THR A 478 -16.85 -13.46 12.90
C THR A 478 -18.11 -12.60 12.97
N ARG A 479 -18.50 -12.15 14.18
CA ARG A 479 -19.66 -11.26 14.35
C ARG A 479 -19.50 -9.94 13.60
N PHE A 480 -18.34 -9.31 13.67
CA PHE A 480 -18.09 -8.05 12.96
C PHE A 480 -18.15 -8.21 11.45
N LEU A 481 -17.60 -9.30 10.92
CA LEU A 481 -17.67 -9.57 9.49
C LEU A 481 -19.10 -9.91 9.05
N GLU A 482 -19.88 -10.58 9.89
CA GLU A 482 -21.31 -10.80 9.66
C GLU A 482 -22.08 -9.45 9.68
N GLU A 483 -21.82 -8.58 10.65
CA GLU A 483 -22.43 -7.25 10.77
C GLU A 483 -22.03 -6.31 9.62
N GLU A 484 -20.75 -6.25 9.23
CA GLU A 484 -20.30 -5.47 8.07
C GLU A 484 -20.88 -6.03 6.78
N ASN A 485 -20.94 -7.36 6.63
CA ASN A 485 -21.55 -7.98 5.46
C ASN A 485 -23.06 -7.69 5.40
N ASP A 486 -23.76 -7.71 6.53
CA ASP A 486 -25.18 -7.38 6.58
C ASP A 486 -25.45 -5.89 6.37
N ALA A 487 -24.58 -5.00 6.86
CA ALA A 487 -24.63 -3.57 6.56
C ALA A 487 -24.39 -3.29 5.07
N LEU A 488 -23.40 -3.96 4.46
CA LEU A 488 -23.11 -3.87 3.03
C LEU A 488 -24.24 -4.47 2.17
N LYS A 489 -24.86 -5.57 2.61
CA LYS A 489 -26.06 -6.13 1.95
C LYS A 489 -27.24 -5.17 2.02
N ALA A 490 -27.52 -4.58 3.17
CA ALA A 490 -28.60 -3.62 3.34
C ALA A 490 -28.39 -2.36 2.48
N GLU A 491 -27.14 -1.85 2.42
CA GLU A 491 -26.79 -0.74 1.54
C GLU A 491 -26.89 -1.13 0.06
N SER A 492 -26.49 -2.35 -0.30
CA SER A 492 -26.62 -2.91 -1.65
C SER A 492 -28.09 -3.07 -2.08
N GLU A 493 -28.96 -3.57 -1.20
CA GLU A 493 -30.41 -3.70 -1.46
C GLU A 493 -31.07 -2.34 -1.64
N ALA A 494 -30.74 -1.36 -0.80
CA ALA A 494 -31.23 0.01 -0.92
C ALA A 494 -30.81 0.64 -2.26
N ARG A 495 -29.56 0.41 -2.69
CA ARG A 495 -29.05 0.88 -3.97
C ARG A 495 -29.67 0.15 -5.16
N LEU A 496 -29.93 -1.15 -5.06
CA LEU A 496 -30.62 -1.94 -6.09
C LEU A 496 -32.04 -1.42 -6.34
N GLN A 497 -32.81 -1.13 -5.28
CA GLN A 497 -34.14 -0.53 -5.42
C GLN A 497 -34.08 0.84 -6.12
N GLN A 498 -33.05 1.63 -5.82
CA GLN A 498 -32.84 2.93 -6.44
C GLN A 498 -32.44 2.82 -7.93
N VAL A 499 -31.65 1.81 -8.29
CA VAL A 499 -31.32 1.50 -9.69
C VAL A 499 -32.56 1.06 -10.46
N PHE A 500 -33.37 0.15 -9.91
CA PHE A 500 -34.62 -0.29 -10.57
C PHE A 500 -35.56 0.88 -10.86
N SER A 501 -35.74 1.82 -9.93
CA SER A 501 -36.60 3.00 -10.17
C SER A 501 -36.06 3.92 -11.26
N LEU A 502 -34.73 4.04 -11.35
CA LEU A 502 -34.07 4.86 -12.37
C LEU A 502 -34.10 4.20 -13.76
N THR A 503 -33.95 2.88 -13.85
CA THR A 503 -34.02 2.12 -15.10
C THR A 503 -35.42 2.17 -15.72
N GLU A 504 -36.49 2.06 -14.91
CA GLU A 504 -37.86 2.25 -15.40
C GLU A 504 -38.11 3.68 -15.92
N GLY A 505 -37.53 4.69 -15.27
CA GLY A 505 -37.60 6.08 -15.71
C GLY A 505 -36.89 6.32 -17.05
N LEU A 506 -35.74 5.67 -17.26
CA LEU A 506 -34.94 5.80 -18.48
C LEU A 506 -35.63 5.14 -19.68
N ALA A 507 -36.22 3.96 -19.49
CA ALA A 507 -36.95 3.25 -20.54
C ALA A 507 -38.13 4.08 -21.09
N ARG A 508 -38.88 4.76 -20.22
CA ARG A 508 -39.99 5.65 -20.65
C ARG A 508 -39.50 6.85 -21.47
N LYS A 509 -38.34 7.42 -21.11
CA LYS A 509 -37.76 8.57 -21.82
C LYS A 509 -37.11 8.20 -23.15
N GLN A 510 -36.57 6.98 -23.28
CA GLN A 510 -36.06 6.48 -24.55
C GLN A 510 -37.18 6.30 -25.58
N THR A 511 -38.36 5.85 -25.16
CA THR A 511 -39.55 5.76 -26.03
C THR A 511 -39.98 7.15 -26.51
N GLU A 512 -40.05 8.13 -25.61
CA GLU A 512 -40.45 9.51 -25.93
C GLU A 512 -39.47 10.19 -26.91
N MET A 513 -38.17 9.91 -26.79
CA MET A 513 -37.14 10.42 -27.71
C MET A 513 -37.25 9.81 -29.11
N ASN A 514 -37.52 8.50 -29.21
CA ASN A 514 -37.70 7.82 -30.50
C ASN A 514 -38.94 8.33 -31.25
N ASP A 515 -40.01 8.66 -30.53
CA ASP A 515 -41.23 9.23 -31.12
C ASP A 515 -40.97 10.63 -31.71
N LEU A 516 -40.21 11.48 -30.99
CA LEU A 516 -39.84 12.83 -31.46
C LEU A 516 -38.91 12.80 -32.69
N PHE A 517 -37.93 11.91 -32.74
CA PHE A 517 -37.07 11.74 -33.92
C PHE A 517 -37.88 11.29 -35.16
N SER A 518 -38.86 10.40 -34.96
CA SER A 518 -39.73 9.94 -36.04
C SER A 518 -40.61 11.07 -36.59
N GLU A 519 -41.04 12.00 -35.72
CA GLU A 519 -41.84 13.17 -36.10
C GLU A 519 -40.99 14.22 -36.83
N MET A 520 -39.76 14.49 -36.38
CA MET A 520 -38.82 15.39 -37.06
C MET A 520 -38.49 14.90 -38.49
N ASP A 521 -38.17 13.62 -38.67
CA ASP A 521 -37.81 13.06 -39.98
C ASP A 521 -38.99 13.13 -40.98
N ARG A 522 -40.24 12.97 -40.49
CA ARG A 522 -41.44 13.20 -41.31
C ARG A 522 -41.57 14.65 -41.75
N LEU A 523 -41.39 15.61 -40.84
CA LEU A 523 -41.53 17.03 -41.13
C LEU A 523 -40.45 17.55 -42.09
N GLU A 524 -39.22 17.03 -41.99
CA GLU A 524 -38.11 17.41 -42.86
C GLU A 524 -38.30 16.87 -44.30
N LYS A 525 -38.74 15.62 -44.44
CA LYS A 525 -39.10 15.03 -45.75
C LYS A 525 -40.22 15.80 -46.44
N ASP A 526 -41.25 16.19 -45.70
CA ASP A 526 -42.34 17.05 -46.20
C ASP A 526 -41.83 18.45 -46.63
N ARG A 527 -40.93 19.06 -45.86
CA ARG A 527 -40.35 20.38 -46.15
C ARG A 527 -39.60 20.36 -47.48
N ILE A 528 -38.78 19.33 -47.71
CA ILE A 528 -37.99 19.17 -48.94
C ILE A 528 -38.91 18.92 -50.14
N ALA A 529 -39.92 18.06 -50.01
CA ALA A 529 -40.86 17.76 -51.09
C ALA A 529 -41.64 19.01 -51.56
N ARG A 530 -42.06 19.88 -50.64
CA ARG A 530 -42.73 21.14 -51.01
C ARG A 530 -41.80 22.17 -51.65
N GLY A 531 -40.52 22.19 -51.27
CA GLY A 531 -39.50 22.99 -51.94
C GLY A 531 -39.42 22.68 -53.44
N GLY A 532 -39.41 21.39 -53.79
CA GLY A 532 -39.43 20.95 -55.20
C GLY A 532 -40.70 21.34 -55.97
N GLN A 533 -41.86 21.32 -55.31
CA GLN A 533 -43.13 21.74 -55.94
C GLN A 533 -43.20 23.25 -56.19
N ILE A 534 -42.67 24.08 -55.29
CA ILE A 534 -42.61 25.54 -55.48
C ILE A 534 -41.73 25.90 -56.68
N GLU A 535 -40.58 25.25 -56.83
CA GLU A 535 -39.67 25.47 -57.97
C GLU A 535 -40.33 25.11 -59.31
N SER A 536 -41.04 23.97 -59.35
CA SER A 536 -41.77 23.51 -60.55
C SER A 536 -42.90 24.48 -60.94
N LEU A 537 -43.64 25.02 -59.96
CA LEU A 537 -44.71 25.98 -60.22
C LEU A 537 -44.18 27.34 -60.70
N ARG A 538 -43.01 27.79 -60.22
CA ARG A 538 -42.36 29.01 -60.71
C ARG A 538 -41.93 28.89 -62.18
N GLN A 539 -41.41 27.73 -62.60
CA GLN A 539 -41.08 27.48 -64.00
C GLN A 539 -42.32 27.52 -64.90
N LYS A 540 -43.44 26.91 -64.48
CA LYS A 540 -44.70 26.95 -65.22
C LYS A 540 -45.27 28.37 -65.35
N LEU A 541 -45.12 29.20 -64.31
CA LEU A 541 -45.55 30.60 -64.34
C LEU A 541 -44.78 31.40 -65.41
N ALA A 542 -43.45 31.23 -65.47
CA ALA A 542 -42.60 31.90 -66.45
C ALA A 542 -42.92 31.51 -67.91
N GLU A 543 -43.30 30.25 -68.17
CA GLU A 543 -43.74 29.81 -69.49
C GLU A 543 -45.07 30.48 -69.92
N VAL A 544 -46.02 30.62 -68.99
CA VAL A 544 -47.31 31.28 -69.25
C VAL A 544 -47.13 32.78 -69.53
N GLU A 545 -46.25 33.46 -68.80
CA GLU A 545 -45.91 34.87 -69.05
C GLU A 545 -45.29 35.08 -70.45
N LYS A 546 -44.40 34.17 -70.86
CA LYS A 546 -43.76 34.22 -72.19
C LYS A 546 -44.77 34.02 -73.33
N GLU A 547 -45.68 33.04 -73.21
CA GLU A 547 -46.74 32.82 -74.20
C GLU A 547 -47.68 34.03 -74.34
N SER A 548 -48.00 34.70 -73.23
CA SER A 548 -48.85 35.90 -73.23
C SER A 548 -48.21 37.07 -73.98
N GLY A 549 -46.90 37.27 -73.84
CA GLY A 549 -46.16 38.31 -74.56
C GLY A 549 -46.13 38.10 -76.08
N GLU A 550 -45.92 36.86 -76.54
CA GLU A 550 -45.85 36.51 -77.96
C GLU A 550 -47.23 36.61 -78.65
N ARG A 551 -48.31 36.17 -77.98
CA ARG A 551 -49.67 36.26 -78.53
C ARG A 551 -50.20 37.70 -78.60
N LEU A 552 -49.86 38.56 -77.62
CA LEU A 552 -50.19 40.00 -77.66
C LEU A 552 -49.65 40.73 -78.90
N GLN A 553 -48.50 40.30 -79.43
CA GLN A 553 -47.96 40.82 -80.69
C GLN A 553 -48.67 40.27 -81.94
N GLN A 554 -49.21 39.05 -81.87
CA GLN A 554 -49.91 38.41 -82.97
C GLN A 554 -51.36 38.89 -83.09
N ILE A 555 -52.00 39.27 -81.98
CA ILE A 555 -53.38 39.81 -81.93
C ILE A 555 -53.46 41.22 -82.51
N ARG A 556 -52.44 42.07 -82.31
CA ARG A 556 -52.38 43.40 -82.98
C ARG A 556 -52.33 43.30 -84.51
N ARG A 557 -52.02 42.13 -85.08
CA ARG A 557 -51.97 41.88 -86.54
C ARG A 557 -53.27 41.29 -87.11
N LEU A 558 -54.27 40.97 -86.27
CA LEU A 558 -55.52 40.32 -86.70
C LEU A 558 -56.77 41.09 -86.23
N ASP A 559 -56.66 42.42 -86.20
CA ASP A 559 -57.59 43.37 -85.57
C ASP A 559 -58.95 43.56 -86.29
N GLU A 560 -59.48 42.52 -86.96
CA GLU A 560 -60.84 42.53 -87.51
C GLU A 560 -61.71 41.32 -87.09
N GLN A 561 -61.25 40.42 -86.21
CA GLN A 561 -62.07 39.26 -85.77
C GLN A 561 -61.95 38.89 -84.27
N ALA A 562 -61.84 39.85 -83.35
CA ALA A 562 -61.57 39.56 -81.93
C ALA A 562 -62.80 39.60 -80.99
N VAL A 563 -63.63 38.54 -80.99
CA VAL A 563 -64.58 38.27 -79.86
C VAL A 563 -64.17 37.03 -79.06
N HIS A 564 -63.54 36.03 -79.70
CA HIS A 564 -63.09 34.82 -78.99
C HIS A 564 -61.85 35.04 -78.10
N LEU A 565 -61.08 36.09 -78.35
CA LEU A 565 -59.77 36.27 -77.74
C LEU A 565 -59.82 36.94 -76.35
N ASN A 566 -60.86 37.74 -76.09
CA ASN A 566 -61.04 38.38 -74.78
C ASN A 566 -61.51 37.41 -73.68
N GLN A 567 -62.24 36.33 -74.02
CA GLN A 567 -62.67 35.34 -73.03
C GLN A 567 -61.49 34.46 -72.57
N ALA A 568 -60.64 34.02 -73.51
CA ALA A 568 -59.46 33.21 -73.19
C ALA A 568 -58.44 33.96 -72.31
N LEU A 569 -58.37 35.30 -72.42
CA LEU A 569 -57.46 36.14 -71.64
C LEU A 569 -57.95 36.31 -70.19
N LYS A 570 -59.28 36.36 -69.98
CA LYS A 570 -59.88 36.46 -68.65
C LYS A 570 -59.69 35.17 -67.84
N ASP A 571 -59.90 34.02 -68.47
CA ASP A 571 -59.72 32.72 -67.82
C ASP A 571 -58.23 32.43 -67.48
N LYS A 572 -57.28 32.91 -68.31
CA LYS A 572 -55.83 32.78 -68.01
C LYS A 572 -55.37 33.71 -66.88
N ASN A 573 -55.81 34.97 -66.83
CA ASN A 573 -55.45 35.90 -65.73
C ASN A 573 -55.98 35.43 -64.37
N GLU A 574 -57.17 34.80 -64.33
CA GLU A 574 -57.67 34.17 -63.11
C GLU A 574 -56.82 32.98 -62.66
N THR A 575 -56.26 32.22 -63.61
CA THR A 575 -55.40 31.06 -63.31
C THR A 575 -54.05 31.52 -62.74
N GLU A 576 -53.48 32.60 -63.30
CA GLU A 576 -52.25 33.23 -62.79
C GLU A 576 -52.43 33.74 -61.36
N GLY A 577 -53.54 34.45 -61.10
CA GLY A 577 -53.87 34.93 -59.75
C GLY A 577 -54.02 33.81 -58.71
N ARG A 578 -54.63 32.67 -59.09
CA ARG A 578 -54.74 31.50 -58.21
C ARG A 578 -53.39 30.86 -57.88
N LEU A 579 -52.49 30.75 -58.86
CA LEU A 579 -51.16 30.17 -58.66
C LEU A 579 -50.27 31.04 -57.75
N VAL A 580 -50.33 32.36 -57.89
CA VAL A 580 -49.58 33.28 -57.01
C VAL A 580 -50.08 33.21 -55.56
N ALA A 581 -51.39 33.10 -55.35
CA ALA A 581 -51.97 32.93 -54.02
C ALA A 581 -51.54 31.59 -53.37
N GLU A 582 -51.52 30.51 -54.14
CA GLU A 582 -51.14 29.18 -53.66
C GLU A 582 -49.65 29.11 -53.26
N VAL A 583 -48.75 29.71 -54.06
CA VAL A 583 -47.31 29.77 -53.72
C VAL A 583 -47.07 30.53 -52.41
N ARG A 584 -47.76 31.66 -52.20
CA ARG A 584 -47.62 32.44 -50.94
C ARG A 584 -48.13 31.67 -49.73
N ARG A 585 -49.23 30.93 -49.87
CA ARG A 585 -49.76 30.07 -48.79
C ARG A 585 -48.76 28.97 -48.42
N LEU A 586 -48.18 28.29 -49.40
CA LEU A 586 -47.24 27.19 -49.18
C LEU A 586 -45.91 27.65 -48.56
N ASP A 587 -45.42 28.85 -48.89
CA ASP A 587 -44.18 29.39 -48.33
C ASP A 587 -44.34 29.87 -46.88
N ALA A 588 -45.52 30.40 -46.52
CA ALA A 588 -45.86 30.73 -45.13
C ALA A 588 -45.91 29.46 -44.24
N ASP A 589 -46.56 28.40 -44.71
CA ASP A 589 -46.57 27.08 -44.06
C ASP A 589 -45.16 26.50 -43.86
N ARG A 590 -44.26 26.71 -44.83
CA ARG A 590 -42.87 26.22 -44.80
C ARG A 590 -42.06 26.89 -43.68
N LEU A 591 -42.24 28.19 -43.49
CA LEU A 591 -41.56 28.97 -42.46
C LEU A 591 -42.04 28.60 -41.04
N GLU A 592 -43.34 28.38 -40.85
CA GLU A 592 -43.89 27.98 -39.55
C GLU A 592 -43.35 26.63 -39.06
N ARG A 593 -43.23 25.64 -39.96
CA ARG A 593 -42.63 24.33 -39.63
C ARG A 593 -41.13 24.44 -39.33
N GLY A 594 -40.42 25.37 -39.98
CA GLY A 594 -39.03 25.70 -39.62
C GLY A 594 -38.90 26.15 -38.16
N GLY A 595 -39.80 27.02 -37.71
CA GLY A 595 -39.85 27.46 -36.30
C GLY A 595 -40.30 26.36 -35.31
N GLN A 596 -41.05 25.36 -35.76
CA GLN A 596 -41.37 24.18 -34.93
C GLN A 596 -40.15 23.25 -34.76
N ILE A 597 -39.33 23.08 -35.80
CA ILE A 597 -38.09 22.29 -35.74
C ILE A 597 -37.08 22.90 -34.76
N GLU A 598 -36.89 24.23 -34.78
CA GLU A 598 -35.99 24.90 -33.81
C GLU A 598 -36.42 24.70 -32.35
N ARG A 599 -37.73 24.77 -32.06
CA ARG A 599 -38.26 24.51 -30.71
C ARG A 599 -38.09 23.06 -30.27
N LEU A 600 -38.10 22.10 -31.20
CA LEU A 600 -37.85 20.69 -30.91
C LEU A 600 -36.36 20.44 -30.65
N LEU A 601 -35.46 21.12 -31.38
CA LEU A 601 -34.02 21.06 -31.15
C LEU A 601 -33.64 21.60 -29.76
N GLU A 602 -34.28 22.67 -29.28
CA GLU A 602 -34.09 23.17 -27.91
C GLU A 602 -34.54 22.17 -26.84
N LYS A 603 -35.65 21.44 -27.07
CA LYS A 603 -36.10 20.37 -26.17
C LYS A 603 -35.16 19.16 -26.19
N LEU A 604 -34.62 18.82 -27.36
CA LEU A 604 -33.68 17.71 -27.53
C LEU A 604 -32.37 17.97 -26.76
N ALA A 605 -31.85 19.20 -26.85
CA ALA A 605 -30.65 19.61 -26.12
C ALA A 605 -30.80 19.48 -24.59
N GLY A 606 -31.99 19.78 -24.04
CA GLY A 606 -32.30 19.58 -22.63
C GLY A 606 -32.33 18.10 -22.21
N VAL A 607 -32.77 17.19 -23.09
CA VAL A 607 -32.78 15.74 -22.84
C VAL A 607 -31.37 15.15 -22.94
N GLU A 608 -30.54 15.64 -23.87
CA GLU A 608 -29.14 15.22 -24.01
C GLU A 608 -28.28 15.63 -22.80
N GLU A 609 -28.51 16.82 -22.22
CA GLU A 609 -27.79 17.28 -21.02
C GLU A 609 -28.14 16.44 -19.78
N ASP A 610 -29.40 16.04 -19.62
CA ASP A 610 -29.86 15.15 -18.56
C ASP A 610 -29.36 13.70 -18.74
N ASN A 611 -29.28 13.23 -19.98
CA ASN A 611 -28.71 11.92 -20.30
C ASN A 611 -27.19 11.88 -20.06
N ALA A 612 -26.45 12.96 -20.34
CA ALA A 612 -25.02 13.05 -20.06
C ALA A 612 -24.71 12.93 -18.55
N LYS A 613 -25.52 13.57 -17.70
CA LYS A 613 -25.39 13.49 -16.23
C LYS A 613 -25.69 12.08 -15.69
N ARG A 614 -26.62 11.34 -16.32
CA ARG A 614 -26.96 9.96 -15.93
C ARG A 614 -25.99 8.91 -16.50
N LEU A 615 -25.43 9.12 -17.69
CA LEU A 615 -24.35 8.29 -18.26
C LEU A 615 -23.08 8.31 -17.38
N GLU A 616 -22.76 9.45 -16.76
CA GLU A 616 -21.67 9.56 -15.79
C GLU A 616 -21.93 8.78 -14.47
N GLN A 617 -23.20 8.48 -14.16
CA GLN A 617 -23.59 7.57 -13.08
C GLN A 617 -23.60 6.10 -13.53
N ILE A 618 -24.05 5.81 -14.75
CA ILE A 618 -24.04 4.45 -15.32
C ILE A 618 -22.60 3.94 -15.52
N HIS A 619 -21.67 4.78 -15.98
CA HIS A 619 -20.26 4.42 -16.12
C HIS A 619 -19.59 4.11 -14.76
N ARG A 620 -20.15 4.60 -13.64
CA ARG A 620 -19.72 4.21 -12.28
C ARG A 620 -20.33 2.88 -11.82
N LEU A 621 -21.44 2.45 -12.42
CA LEU A 621 -22.15 1.20 -12.10
C LEU A 621 -21.72 0.03 -13.00
N ASP A 622 -21.28 0.27 -14.23
CA ASP A 622 -20.74 -0.78 -15.11
C ASP A 622 -19.44 -1.42 -14.57
N GLY A 623 -18.69 -0.68 -13.74
CA GLY A 623 -17.58 -1.23 -12.95
C GLY A 623 -18.01 -2.31 -11.94
N TYR A 624 -19.29 -2.31 -11.51
CA TYR A 624 -19.87 -3.30 -10.60
C TYR A 624 -20.46 -4.51 -11.33
N THR A 625 -20.89 -4.37 -12.58
CA THR A 625 -21.41 -5.48 -13.42
C THR A 625 -20.34 -6.55 -13.68
N VAL A 626 -19.06 -6.15 -13.75
CA VAL A 626 -17.93 -7.08 -13.88
C VAL A 626 -17.77 -7.97 -12.64
N GLN A 627 -18.10 -7.46 -11.44
CA GLN A 627 -18.07 -8.26 -10.20
C GLN A 627 -19.33 -9.14 -10.05
N LEU A 628 -20.47 -8.73 -10.58
CA LEU A 628 -21.71 -9.51 -10.52
C LEU A 628 -21.69 -10.77 -11.41
N ASN A 629 -20.99 -10.71 -12.54
CA ASN A 629 -20.77 -11.88 -13.40
C ASN A 629 -19.86 -12.94 -12.74
N GLN A 630 -19.08 -12.57 -11.73
CA GLN A 630 -18.33 -13.50 -10.90
C GLN A 630 -19.22 -14.18 -9.84
N ALA A 631 -20.22 -13.47 -9.30
CA ALA A 631 -21.23 -14.03 -8.40
C ALA A 631 -22.23 -14.99 -9.10
N LEU A 632 -22.43 -14.86 -10.42
CA LEU A 632 -23.22 -15.82 -11.20
C LEU A 632 -22.57 -17.22 -11.30
N ARG A 633 -21.25 -17.31 -11.07
CA ARG A 633 -20.55 -18.60 -10.93
C ARG A 633 -20.79 -19.25 -9.56
N GLU A 634 -21.01 -18.46 -8.51
CA GLU A 634 -21.32 -18.94 -7.15
C GLU A 634 -22.77 -19.43 -7.02
N LYS A 635 -23.68 -18.92 -7.87
CA LYS A 635 -25.08 -19.41 -7.93
C LYS A 635 -25.20 -20.87 -8.39
N ASN A 636 -24.27 -21.38 -9.21
CA ASN A 636 -24.27 -22.78 -9.65
C ASN A 636 -23.84 -23.75 -8.55
N GLU A 637 -23.13 -23.28 -7.51
CA GLU A 637 -22.76 -24.10 -6.34
C GLU A 637 -23.95 -24.32 -5.39
N THR A 638 -24.94 -23.41 -5.38
CA THR A 638 -26.16 -23.52 -4.57
C THR A 638 -27.14 -24.58 -5.10
N GLU A 639 -27.08 -24.91 -6.39
CA GLU A 639 -27.94 -25.93 -7.03
C GLU A 639 -27.47 -27.37 -6.71
N GLU A 640 -26.16 -27.57 -6.56
CA GLU A 640 -25.57 -28.84 -6.08
C GLU A 640 -25.90 -29.14 -4.61
N GLN A 641 -26.00 -28.12 -3.76
CA GLN A 641 -26.33 -28.28 -2.33
C GLN A 641 -27.78 -28.74 -2.09
N LEU A 642 -28.73 -28.31 -2.93
CA LEU A 642 -30.13 -28.76 -2.88
C LEU A 642 -30.30 -30.21 -3.35
N LEU A 643 -29.51 -30.66 -4.33
CA LEU A 643 -29.50 -32.06 -4.80
C LEU A 643 -28.91 -33.04 -3.76
N ALA A 644 -28.00 -32.58 -2.90
CA ALA A 644 -27.42 -33.40 -1.83
C ALA A 644 -28.39 -33.59 -0.63
N GLU A 645 -29.18 -32.57 -0.28
CA GLU A 645 -30.17 -32.63 0.80
C GLU A 645 -31.33 -33.59 0.46
N VAL A 646 -31.73 -33.66 -0.82
CA VAL A 646 -32.73 -34.62 -1.33
C VAL A 646 -32.24 -36.08 -1.22
N ARG A 647 -30.96 -36.34 -1.53
CA ARG A 647 -30.35 -37.68 -1.39
C ARG A 647 -30.29 -38.15 0.07
N ARG A 648 -30.11 -37.21 1.01
CA ARG A 648 -30.08 -37.47 2.45
C ARG A 648 -31.47 -37.87 3.00
N LEU A 649 -32.54 -37.25 2.50
CA LEU A 649 -33.92 -37.57 2.88
C LEU A 649 -34.40 -38.92 2.31
N GLU A 650 -33.87 -39.35 1.15
CA GLU A 650 -34.15 -40.68 0.58
C GLU A 650 -33.46 -41.83 1.33
N ALA A 651 -32.25 -41.61 1.85
CA ALA A 651 -31.53 -42.59 2.68
C ALA A 651 -32.25 -42.86 4.02
N ASP A 652 -32.85 -41.84 4.63
CA ASP A 652 -33.60 -41.95 5.89
C ASP A 652 -34.92 -42.77 5.74
N ARG A 653 -35.46 -42.81 4.51
CA ARG A 653 -36.63 -43.65 4.13
C ARG A 653 -36.26 -45.14 3.98
N ILE A 654 -35.01 -45.44 3.61
CA ILE A 654 -34.50 -46.80 3.38
C ILE A 654 -34.25 -47.53 4.72
N GLU A 655 -33.80 -46.81 5.75
CA GLU A 655 -33.49 -47.37 7.08
C GLU A 655 -34.76 -47.75 7.88
N ARG A 656 -35.82 -46.92 7.80
CA ARG A 656 -37.12 -47.17 8.47
C ARG A 656 -37.93 -48.31 7.86
N GLY A 657 -37.57 -48.77 6.66
CA GLY A 657 -38.24 -49.87 5.94
C GLY A 657 -37.79 -51.28 6.34
N ARG A 658 -36.77 -51.44 7.19
CA ARG A 658 -36.18 -52.75 7.54
C ARG A 658 -36.79 -53.47 8.75
N GLN A 659 -37.82 -52.92 9.42
CA GLN A 659 -38.25 -53.43 10.74
C GLN A 659 -39.64 -54.08 10.89
N LEU A 660 -40.41 -54.37 9.84
CA LEU A 660 -41.73 -55.01 10.01
C LEU A 660 -42.02 -56.12 8.98
N THR A 661 -42.10 -57.35 9.50
CA THR A 661 -42.40 -58.60 8.77
C THR A 661 -43.83 -59.07 9.09
N LEU A 662 -44.45 -59.78 8.12
CA LEU A 662 -45.72 -60.54 8.13
C LEU A 662 -46.98 -59.70 7.82
N THR A 663 -47.89 -60.02 6.88
CA THR A 663 -48.25 -61.28 6.18
C THR A 663 -49.07 -60.97 4.92
N GLY A 664 -48.87 -61.72 3.82
CA GLY A 664 -49.96 -62.22 2.96
C GLY A 664 -50.87 -61.30 2.11
N LYS A 665 -50.37 -60.24 1.45
CA LYS A 665 -51.17 -59.50 0.43
C LYS A 665 -50.30 -58.85 -0.66
N ARG A 666 -49.41 -59.64 -1.29
CA ARG A 666 -48.23 -59.12 -2.00
C ARG A 666 -47.95 -59.82 -3.33
N VAL A 667 -48.90 -59.77 -4.26
CA VAL A 667 -48.67 -60.23 -5.65
C VAL A 667 -49.30 -59.28 -6.68
N LYS A 668 -50.54 -58.80 -6.47
CA LYS A 668 -51.25 -57.96 -7.46
C LYS A 668 -50.64 -56.56 -7.69
N ASP A 669 -50.08 -55.95 -6.65
CA ASP A 669 -49.46 -54.61 -6.74
C ASP A 669 -48.09 -54.60 -7.44
N LEU A 670 -47.45 -55.77 -7.62
CA LEU A 670 -46.14 -55.88 -8.26
C LEU A 670 -46.22 -55.85 -9.78
N GLU A 671 -47.32 -56.34 -10.35
CA GLU A 671 -47.52 -56.40 -11.81
C GLU A 671 -47.77 -55.01 -12.42
N GLU A 672 -48.52 -54.14 -11.73
CA GLU A 672 -48.76 -52.75 -12.19
C GLU A 672 -47.51 -51.87 -12.08
N LYS A 673 -46.61 -52.15 -11.11
CA LYS A 673 -45.38 -51.37 -10.90
C LYS A 673 -44.30 -51.69 -11.94
N CYS A 674 -44.19 -52.94 -12.40
CA CYS A 674 -43.26 -53.32 -13.48
C CYS A 674 -43.61 -52.64 -14.82
N ALA A 675 -44.90 -52.50 -15.13
CA ALA A 675 -45.36 -51.83 -16.36
C ALA A 675 -45.09 -50.31 -16.37
N ALA A 676 -45.04 -49.68 -15.20
CA ALA A 676 -44.67 -48.27 -15.06
C ALA A 676 -43.16 -48.03 -15.19
N GLN A 677 -42.34 -48.96 -14.68
CA GLN A 677 -40.87 -48.85 -14.71
C GLN A 677 -40.28 -49.03 -16.12
N LEU A 678 -40.85 -49.90 -16.96
CA LEU A 678 -40.40 -50.08 -18.34
C LEU A 678 -40.62 -48.82 -19.22
N ARG A 679 -41.64 -48.00 -18.90
CA ARG A 679 -41.86 -46.70 -19.58
C ARG A 679 -40.86 -45.62 -19.15
N GLN A 680 -40.36 -45.67 -17.91
CA GLN A 680 -39.33 -44.74 -17.43
C GLN A 680 -37.94 -45.05 -18.00
N ILE A 681 -37.63 -46.32 -18.29
CA ILE A 681 -36.34 -46.72 -18.87
C ILE A 681 -36.21 -46.26 -20.33
N GLY A 682 -37.29 -46.30 -21.12
CA GLY A 682 -37.29 -45.77 -22.50
C GLY A 682 -36.99 -44.27 -22.56
N ALA A 683 -37.51 -43.48 -21.61
CA ALA A 683 -37.25 -42.04 -21.54
C ALA A 683 -35.83 -41.67 -21.07
N LEU A 684 -35.10 -42.62 -20.47
CA LEU A 684 -33.71 -42.44 -20.04
C LEU A 684 -32.71 -42.70 -21.18
N TYR A 685 -33.01 -43.63 -22.09
CA TYR A 685 -32.19 -43.88 -23.28
C TYR A 685 -32.20 -42.69 -24.26
N ASP A 686 -33.36 -42.06 -24.49
CA ASP A 686 -33.48 -40.83 -25.31
C ASP A 686 -32.72 -39.62 -24.72
N ARG A 687 -32.47 -39.63 -23.40
CA ARG A 687 -31.70 -38.59 -22.70
C ARG A 687 -30.20 -38.86 -22.75
N LEU A 688 -29.79 -40.13 -22.83
CA LEU A 688 -28.38 -40.52 -22.92
C LEU A 688 -27.81 -40.20 -24.30
N GLU A 689 -28.56 -40.47 -25.36
CA GLU A 689 -28.16 -40.20 -26.75
C GLU A 689 -28.00 -38.69 -27.02
N LYS A 690 -28.82 -37.85 -26.35
CA LYS A 690 -28.68 -36.38 -26.37
C LYS A 690 -27.50 -35.87 -25.53
N ALA A 691 -27.09 -36.59 -24.49
CA ALA A 691 -25.96 -36.24 -23.65
C ALA A 691 -24.61 -36.58 -24.31
N GLU A 692 -24.54 -37.65 -25.11
CA GLU A 692 -23.33 -38.01 -25.88
C GLU A 692 -23.07 -36.98 -27.00
N ALA A 693 -24.10 -36.51 -27.69
CA ALA A 693 -23.98 -35.42 -28.66
C ALA A 693 -23.49 -34.09 -28.03
N ALA A 694 -23.90 -33.81 -26.78
CA ALA A 694 -23.46 -32.62 -26.03
C ALA A 694 -22.00 -32.72 -25.52
N LEU A 695 -21.49 -33.95 -25.30
CA LEU A 695 -20.11 -34.18 -24.85
C LEU A 695 -19.09 -33.97 -25.98
N GLU A 696 -19.47 -34.31 -27.21
CA GLU A 696 -18.64 -34.08 -28.41
C GLU A 696 -18.53 -32.59 -28.76
N GLU A 697 -19.57 -31.81 -28.47
CA GLU A 697 -19.58 -30.34 -28.62
C GLU A 697 -18.72 -29.65 -27.53
N LYS A 698 -18.74 -30.18 -26.29
CA LYS A 698 -17.94 -29.68 -25.17
C LYS A 698 -16.44 -29.86 -25.36
N THR A 699 -16.02 -30.96 -25.99
CA THR A 699 -14.61 -31.25 -26.27
C THR A 699 -14.02 -30.28 -27.30
N LYS A 700 -14.83 -29.83 -28.27
CA LYS A 700 -14.45 -28.76 -29.22
C LYS A 700 -14.37 -27.39 -28.55
N ALA A 701 -15.21 -27.11 -27.58
CA ALA A 701 -15.18 -25.84 -26.83
C ALA A 701 -13.92 -25.71 -25.93
N GLU A 702 -13.41 -26.80 -25.38
CA GLU A 702 -12.19 -26.79 -24.55
C GLU A 702 -10.91 -26.54 -25.37
N GLU A 703 -10.86 -27.00 -26.62
CA GLU A 703 -9.74 -26.70 -27.53
C GLU A 703 -9.75 -25.24 -27.99
N VAL A 704 -10.94 -24.68 -28.25
CA VAL A 704 -11.12 -23.24 -28.56
C VAL A 704 -10.73 -22.37 -27.36
N PHE A 705 -11.11 -22.77 -26.14
CA PHE A 705 -10.76 -22.05 -24.92
C PHE A 705 -9.25 -22.04 -24.64
N ARG A 706 -8.53 -23.15 -24.88
CA ARG A 706 -7.06 -23.16 -24.78
C ARG A 706 -6.38 -22.26 -25.81
N ALA A 707 -6.91 -22.21 -27.03
CA ALA A 707 -6.41 -21.32 -28.07
C ALA A 707 -6.66 -19.84 -27.71
N GLU A 708 -7.83 -19.51 -27.15
CA GLU A 708 -8.15 -18.15 -26.69
C GLU A 708 -7.28 -17.71 -25.51
N MET A 709 -7.01 -18.60 -24.54
CA MET A 709 -6.15 -18.28 -23.40
C MET A 709 -4.69 -18.02 -23.83
N ALA A 710 -4.16 -18.79 -24.78
CA ALA A 710 -2.84 -18.52 -25.37
C ALA A 710 -2.79 -17.20 -26.16
N HIS A 711 -3.92 -16.80 -26.77
CA HIS A 711 -4.04 -15.51 -27.45
C HIS A 711 -4.04 -14.35 -26.45
N LEU A 712 -4.80 -14.49 -25.35
CA LEU A 712 -4.87 -13.51 -24.27
C LEU A 712 -3.52 -13.31 -23.55
N GLU A 713 -2.73 -14.38 -23.36
CA GLU A 713 -1.39 -14.27 -22.80
C GLU A 713 -0.42 -13.51 -23.73
N ASN A 714 -0.51 -13.73 -25.04
CA ASN A 714 0.28 -12.99 -26.02
C ASN A 714 -0.14 -11.51 -26.11
N ASP A 715 -1.43 -11.22 -26.05
CA ASP A 715 -1.94 -9.84 -26.05
C ASP A 715 -1.54 -9.09 -24.77
N ARG A 716 -1.56 -9.78 -23.63
CA ARG A 716 -1.07 -9.23 -22.34
C ARG A 716 0.43 -8.95 -22.38
N ARG A 717 1.24 -9.84 -22.95
CA ARG A 717 2.69 -9.63 -23.11
C ARG A 717 2.99 -8.44 -24.02
N ARG A 718 2.30 -8.33 -25.16
CA ARG A 718 2.42 -7.19 -26.09
C ARG A 718 1.98 -5.87 -25.44
N GLY A 719 0.96 -5.91 -24.59
CA GLY A 719 0.52 -4.76 -23.80
C GLY A 719 1.56 -4.27 -22.78
N ILE A 720 2.24 -5.19 -22.09
CA ILE A 720 3.33 -4.86 -21.17
C ILE A 720 4.50 -4.19 -21.91
N GLU A 721 4.90 -4.73 -23.06
CA GLU A 721 5.97 -4.13 -23.89
C GLU A 721 5.61 -2.72 -24.38
N GLN A 722 4.34 -2.46 -24.71
CA GLN A 722 3.86 -1.11 -25.08
C GLN A 722 3.85 -0.13 -23.90
N ILE A 723 3.48 -0.59 -22.70
CA ILE A 723 3.51 0.22 -21.48
C ILE A 723 4.96 0.64 -21.15
N GLU A 724 5.90 -0.30 -21.22
CA GLU A 724 7.32 0.00 -21.00
C GLU A 724 7.88 0.97 -22.04
N GLY A 725 7.48 0.83 -23.31
CA GLY A 725 7.86 1.75 -24.38
C GLY A 725 7.36 3.18 -24.14
N LEU A 726 6.09 3.34 -23.74
CA LEU A 726 5.51 4.64 -23.43
C LEU A 726 6.09 5.28 -22.17
N ARG A 727 6.42 4.47 -21.16
CA ARG A 727 7.11 4.94 -19.96
C ARG A 727 8.48 5.53 -20.30
N LYS A 728 9.27 4.82 -21.11
CA LYS A 728 10.58 5.31 -21.59
C LYS A 728 10.44 6.57 -22.46
N GLU A 729 9.41 6.67 -23.30
CA GLU A 729 9.15 7.89 -24.08
C GLU A 729 8.78 9.09 -23.18
N LEU A 730 7.99 8.85 -22.12
CA LEU A 730 7.60 9.87 -21.16
C LEU A 730 8.81 10.38 -20.36
N GLU A 731 9.64 9.47 -19.84
CA GLU A 731 10.87 9.80 -19.11
C GLU A 731 11.83 10.62 -19.99
N ARG A 732 11.99 10.25 -21.28
CA ARG A 732 12.83 10.99 -22.23
C ARG A 732 12.30 12.40 -22.51
N LYS A 733 10.99 12.56 -22.76
CA LYS A 733 10.40 13.89 -23.04
C LYS A 733 10.38 14.79 -21.82
N ASP A 734 10.26 14.21 -20.62
CA ASP A 734 10.35 14.98 -19.38
C ASP A 734 11.76 15.51 -19.17
N ALA A 735 12.78 14.67 -19.37
CA ALA A 735 14.18 15.09 -19.29
C ALA A 735 14.53 16.18 -20.33
N GLU A 736 14.13 16.01 -21.60
CA GLU A 736 14.36 17.00 -22.65
C GLU A 736 13.63 18.33 -22.40
N GLY A 737 12.39 18.26 -21.90
CA GLY A 737 11.58 19.43 -21.55
C GLY A 737 12.14 20.20 -20.35
N ALA A 738 12.49 19.50 -19.28
CA ALA A 738 13.09 20.07 -18.07
C ALA A 738 14.44 20.75 -18.39
N ALA A 739 15.26 20.15 -19.25
CA ALA A 739 16.54 20.73 -19.67
C ALA A 739 16.36 22.06 -20.43
N ARG A 740 15.36 22.15 -21.33
CA ARG A 740 15.05 23.38 -22.08
C ARG A 740 14.51 24.50 -21.20
N ILE A 741 13.64 24.16 -20.24
CA ILE A 741 13.10 25.12 -19.26
C ILE A 741 14.23 25.66 -18.38
N THR A 742 15.10 24.76 -17.89
CA THR A 742 16.27 25.13 -17.08
C THR A 742 17.22 26.05 -17.85
N ALA A 743 17.43 25.81 -19.16
CA ALA A 743 18.25 26.68 -20.00
C ALA A 743 17.65 28.09 -20.15
N LYS A 744 16.31 28.19 -20.25
CA LYS A 744 15.61 29.48 -20.28
C LYS A 744 15.66 30.20 -18.94
N ASP A 745 15.52 29.49 -17.83
CA ASP A 745 15.67 30.08 -16.48
C ASP A 745 17.06 30.69 -16.27
N ARG A 746 18.11 30.02 -16.75
CA ARG A 746 19.48 30.56 -16.73
C ARG A 746 19.62 31.82 -17.61
N LEU A 747 18.99 31.84 -18.78
CA LEU A 747 19.00 33.00 -19.67
C LEU A 747 18.28 34.20 -19.01
N ILE A 748 17.10 33.99 -18.44
CA ILE A 748 16.34 35.02 -17.72
C ILE A 748 17.17 35.57 -16.56
N ALA A 749 17.78 34.70 -15.75
CA ALA A 749 18.66 35.12 -14.67
C ALA A 749 19.88 35.92 -15.17
N SER A 750 20.48 35.51 -16.29
CA SER A 750 21.58 36.25 -16.92
C SER A 750 21.16 37.62 -17.45
N LEU A 751 19.96 37.74 -18.04
CA LEU A 751 19.44 39.01 -18.53
C LEU A 751 19.08 39.94 -17.36
N GLY A 752 18.48 39.41 -16.29
CA GLY A 752 18.19 40.17 -15.07
C GLY A 752 19.45 40.74 -14.40
N LYS A 753 20.57 40.00 -14.42
CA LYS A 753 21.88 40.54 -13.97
C LYS A 753 22.36 41.70 -14.83
N LYS A 754 22.19 41.62 -16.16
CA LYS A 754 22.56 42.71 -17.09
C LYS A 754 21.66 43.93 -16.93
N LEU A 755 20.36 43.72 -16.69
CA LEU A 755 19.41 44.79 -16.41
C LEU A 755 19.85 45.59 -15.18
N LYS A 756 20.21 44.93 -14.07
CA LYS A 756 20.71 45.61 -12.86
C LYS A 756 21.94 46.48 -13.10
N VAL A 757 22.82 46.09 -14.02
CA VAL A 757 23.98 46.91 -14.40
C VAL A 757 23.52 48.14 -15.17
N LEU A 758 22.62 47.97 -16.15
CA LEU A 758 22.06 49.08 -16.93
C LEU A 758 21.24 50.06 -16.07
N GLU A 759 20.49 49.58 -15.09
CA GLU A 759 19.76 50.41 -14.13
C GLU A 759 20.73 51.26 -13.28
N LYS A 760 21.89 50.70 -12.92
CA LYS A 760 22.94 51.43 -12.21
C LYS A 760 23.60 52.49 -13.09
N ASP A 761 23.89 52.15 -14.35
CA ASP A 761 24.42 53.10 -15.34
C ASP A 761 23.43 54.24 -15.58
N LEU A 762 22.14 53.92 -15.71
CA LEU A 762 21.05 54.90 -15.86
C LEU A 762 20.97 55.85 -14.66
N GLN A 763 21.05 55.30 -13.44
CA GLN A 763 21.09 56.10 -12.21
C GLN A 763 22.28 57.06 -12.19
N GLN A 764 23.46 56.59 -12.62
CA GLN A 764 24.67 57.41 -12.71
C GLN A 764 24.54 58.51 -13.78
N CYS A 765 23.90 58.25 -14.92
CA CYS A 765 23.59 59.25 -15.94
C CYS A 765 22.65 60.33 -15.40
N ARG A 766 21.61 59.95 -14.64
CA ARG A 766 20.67 60.90 -14.00
C ARG A 766 21.38 61.79 -12.99
N GLU A 767 22.23 61.21 -12.15
CA GLU A 767 23.03 61.96 -11.17
C GLU A 767 24.03 62.91 -11.83
N SER A 768 24.65 62.50 -12.94
CA SER A 768 25.59 63.33 -13.70
C SER A 768 24.89 64.52 -14.36
N LEU A 769 23.71 64.30 -14.95
CA LEU A 769 22.89 65.37 -15.52
C LEU A 769 22.41 66.35 -14.44
N SER A 770 21.92 65.85 -13.29
CA SER A 770 21.49 66.67 -12.17
C SER A 770 22.62 67.58 -11.65
N ARG A 771 23.83 67.05 -11.51
CA ARG A 771 25.01 67.82 -11.08
C ARG A 771 25.42 68.89 -12.08
N GLU A 772 25.27 68.63 -13.37
CA GLU A 772 25.58 69.62 -14.42
C GLU A 772 24.51 70.71 -14.48
N GLU A 773 23.24 70.38 -14.24
CA GLU A 773 22.15 71.37 -14.12
C GLU A 773 22.30 72.27 -12.88
N GLU A 774 22.75 71.71 -11.75
CA GLU A 774 23.12 72.48 -10.56
C GLU A 774 24.35 73.37 -10.80
N ARG A 775 25.33 72.91 -11.59
CA ARG A 775 26.53 73.70 -11.93
C ARG A 775 26.20 74.87 -12.86
N ASN A 776 25.36 74.64 -13.87
CA ASN A 776 24.91 75.65 -14.83
C ASN A 776 24.00 76.72 -14.20
N THR A 777 23.32 76.41 -13.08
CA THR A 777 22.52 77.40 -12.34
C THR A 777 23.36 78.31 -11.43
N LEU A 778 24.61 77.93 -11.12
CA LEU A 778 25.54 78.69 -10.26
C LEU A 778 26.56 79.54 -11.05
N SER A 779 26.73 79.32 -12.36
CA SER A 779 27.65 80.07 -13.23
C SER A 779 26.91 81.15 -14.03
N GLU A 780 27.09 82.44 -13.70
CA GLU A 780 26.49 83.59 -14.44
C GLU A 780 27.12 83.86 -15.83
N LYS A 781 27.94 82.94 -16.38
CA LYS A 781 28.46 83.03 -17.74
C LYS A 781 28.25 81.73 -18.49
N SER A 782 27.06 81.59 -19.11
CA SER A 782 26.79 80.56 -20.12
C SER A 782 27.80 80.68 -21.27
N SER A 783 28.76 79.76 -21.29
CA SER A 783 29.63 79.56 -22.43
C SER A 783 29.01 78.52 -23.38
N LEU A 784 29.21 78.67 -24.69
CA LEU A 784 28.78 77.69 -25.72
C LEU A 784 29.26 76.25 -25.44
N LEU A 785 30.32 76.06 -24.65
CA LEU A 785 30.80 74.74 -24.22
C LEU A 785 29.86 74.05 -23.21
N GLU A 786 29.32 74.78 -22.22
CA GLU A 786 28.48 74.22 -21.14
C GLU A 786 27.11 73.75 -21.66
N GLU A 787 26.56 74.44 -22.66
CA GLU A 787 25.30 74.07 -23.32
C GLU A 787 25.47 72.80 -24.18
N THR A 788 26.65 72.61 -24.76
CA THR A 788 27.00 71.41 -25.55
C THR A 788 27.16 70.17 -24.66
N ASP A 789 27.77 70.31 -23.46
CA ASP A 789 27.95 69.20 -22.51
C ASP A 789 26.64 68.75 -21.88
N LYS A 790 25.72 69.68 -21.56
CA LYS A 790 24.37 69.35 -21.12
C LYS A 790 23.60 68.54 -22.16
N GLN A 791 23.65 68.97 -23.43
CA GLN A 791 22.96 68.29 -24.53
C GLN A 791 23.51 66.87 -24.73
N ARG A 792 24.83 66.69 -24.63
CA ARG A 792 25.47 65.38 -24.67
C ARG A 792 25.04 64.45 -23.52
N LEU A 793 24.93 64.96 -22.29
CA LEU A 793 24.48 64.18 -21.14
C LEU A 793 23.00 63.79 -21.25
N GLN A 794 22.15 64.63 -21.85
CA GLN A 794 20.76 64.30 -22.14
C GLN A 794 20.64 63.19 -23.19
N GLU A 795 21.44 63.24 -24.26
CA GLU A 795 21.50 62.15 -25.25
C GLU A 795 22.01 60.83 -24.64
N ASP A 796 22.99 60.89 -23.74
CA ASP A 796 23.52 59.69 -23.07
C ASP A 796 22.52 59.11 -22.07
N LEU A 797 21.73 59.95 -21.40
CA LEU A 797 20.60 59.52 -20.56
C LEU A 797 19.53 58.81 -21.40
N GLU A 798 19.10 59.41 -22.51
CA GLU A 798 18.10 58.83 -23.41
C GLU A 798 18.58 57.47 -23.97
N LYS A 799 19.86 57.36 -24.35
CA LYS A 799 20.47 56.09 -24.77
C LYS A 799 20.44 55.03 -23.65
N CYS A 800 20.66 55.42 -22.39
CA CYS A 800 20.61 54.49 -21.26
C CYS A 800 19.17 54.04 -20.97
N GLU A 801 18.20 54.94 -21.02
CA GLU A 801 16.78 54.61 -20.84
C GLU A 801 16.28 53.64 -21.90
N ASN A 802 16.63 53.90 -23.17
CA ASN A 802 16.28 53.01 -24.28
C ASN A 802 16.90 51.60 -24.12
N ARG A 803 18.13 51.49 -23.63
CA ARG A 803 18.80 50.20 -23.37
C ARG A 803 18.14 49.41 -22.22
N VAL A 804 17.65 50.10 -21.18
CA VAL A 804 16.90 49.48 -20.08
C VAL A 804 15.57 48.94 -20.59
N VAL A 805 14.80 49.76 -21.33
CA VAL A 805 13.52 49.36 -21.92
C VAL A 805 13.67 48.17 -22.87
N GLU A 806 14.71 48.17 -23.72
CA GLU A 806 15.00 47.05 -24.61
C GLU A 806 15.33 45.77 -23.82
N MET A 807 16.12 45.88 -22.74
CA MET A 807 16.49 44.74 -21.90
C MET A 807 15.29 44.16 -21.15
N GLU A 808 14.41 45.01 -20.61
CA GLU A 808 13.16 44.58 -19.99
C GLU A 808 12.25 43.85 -20.99
N ALA A 809 12.13 44.35 -22.22
CA ALA A 809 11.36 43.69 -23.28
C ALA A 809 11.92 42.30 -23.62
N ARG A 810 13.25 42.15 -23.63
CA ARG A 810 13.93 40.84 -23.86
C ARG A 810 13.70 39.86 -22.72
N ILE A 811 13.66 40.34 -21.47
CA ILE A 811 13.33 39.50 -20.30
C ILE A 811 11.88 39.03 -20.39
N ARG A 812 10.92 39.93 -20.63
CA ARG A 812 9.50 39.58 -20.77
C ARG A 812 9.25 38.58 -21.90
N LEU A 813 9.95 38.72 -23.02
CA LEU A 813 9.89 37.75 -24.13
C LEU A 813 10.40 36.37 -23.69
N ALA A 814 11.54 36.31 -23.00
CA ALA A 814 12.14 35.07 -22.52
C ALA A 814 11.26 34.37 -21.46
N GLU A 815 10.62 35.13 -20.57
CA GLU A 815 9.64 34.62 -19.59
C GLU A 815 8.42 34.02 -20.28
N ARG A 816 7.86 34.72 -21.28
CA ARG A 816 6.70 34.23 -22.04
C ARG A 816 7.03 32.96 -22.84
N GLU A 817 8.22 32.87 -23.41
CA GLU A 817 8.69 31.66 -24.08
C GLU A 817 8.86 30.48 -23.11
N ARG A 818 9.37 30.73 -21.91
CA ARG A 818 9.52 29.74 -20.84
C ARG A 818 8.16 29.20 -20.40
N GLU A 819 7.17 30.08 -20.19
CA GLU A 819 5.80 29.69 -19.86
C GLU A 819 5.16 28.82 -20.96
N LEU A 820 5.33 29.22 -22.23
CA LEU A 820 4.84 28.45 -23.37
C LEU A 820 5.50 27.06 -23.46
N MET A 821 6.80 26.96 -23.17
CA MET A 821 7.50 25.67 -23.13
C MET A 821 7.01 24.77 -22.00
N SER A 822 6.76 25.34 -20.81
CA SER A 822 6.18 24.61 -19.68
C SER A 822 4.77 24.10 -20.00
N ALA A 823 3.92 24.94 -20.59
CA ALA A 823 2.57 24.55 -21.00
C ALA A 823 2.57 23.47 -22.09
N LYS A 824 3.51 23.53 -23.05
CA LYS A 824 3.70 22.50 -24.08
C LYS A 824 4.14 21.16 -23.51
N LEU A 825 5.07 21.17 -22.54
CA LEU A 825 5.52 19.95 -21.86
C LEU A 825 4.37 19.29 -21.09
N GLU A 826 3.58 20.09 -20.37
CA GLU A 826 2.43 19.60 -19.62
C GLU A 826 1.33 19.04 -20.53
N ALA A 827 1.07 19.68 -21.67
CA ALA A 827 0.16 19.15 -22.69
C ALA A 827 0.65 17.81 -23.27
N GLN A 828 1.96 17.67 -23.52
CA GLN A 828 2.54 16.41 -24.00
C GLN A 828 2.45 15.28 -22.97
N LYS A 829 2.70 15.57 -21.68
CA LYS A 829 2.49 14.63 -20.57
C LYS A 829 1.04 14.17 -20.50
N LYS A 830 0.07 15.08 -20.64
CA LYS A 830 -1.37 14.74 -20.68
C LYS A 830 -1.72 13.83 -21.85
N VAL A 831 -1.16 14.04 -23.05
CA VAL A 831 -1.41 13.19 -24.22
C VAL A 831 -0.83 11.78 -24.03
N LEU A 832 0.40 11.66 -23.52
CA LEU A 832 1.02 10.38 -23.23
C LEU A 832 0.33 9.65 -22.08
N GLY A 833 -0.08 10.37 -21.03
CA GLY A 833 -0.89 9.83 -19.93
C GLY A 833 -2.24 9.30 -20.42
N ARG A 834 -2.94 10.01 -21.31
CA ARG A 834 -4.18 9.52 -21.93
C ARG A 834 -3.96 8.26 -22.78
N ARG A 835 -2.83 8.16 -23.49
CA ARG A 835 -2.46 6.94 -24.24
C ARG A 835 -2.19 5.76 -23.30
N LEU A 836 -1.45 6.00 -22.22
CA LEU A 836 -1.17 4.99 -21.20
C LEU A 836 -2.46 4.49 -20.54
N VAL A 837 -3.37 5.39 -20.17
CA VAL A 837 -4.69 5.03 -19.62
C VAL A 837 -5.52 4.22 -20.62
N ARG A 838 -5.51 4.56 -21.92
CA ARG A 838 -6.20 3.74 -22.95
C ARG A 838 -5.64 2.32 -23.04
N ILE A 839 -4.31 2.17 -23.00
CA ILE A 839 -3.67 0.85 -23.07
C ILE A 839 -3.96 0.05 -21.79
N LEU A 840 -3.88 0.68 -20.62
CA LEU A 840 -4.20 0.03 -19.35
C LEU A 840 -5.67 -0.39 -19.24
N ARG A 841 -6.60 0.39 -19.80
CA ARG A 841 -8.01 0.00 -19.95
C ARG A 841 -8.22 -1.12 -20.94
N ALA A 842 -7.56 -1.08 -22.09
CA ALA A 842 -7.62 -2.16 -23.09
C ALA A 842 -7.07 -3.49 -22.53
N LEU A 843 -6.19 -3.44 -21.53
CA LEU A 843 -5.65 -4.60 -20.82
C LEU A 843 -6.43 -4.99 -19.55
N GLY A 844 -7.50 -4.26 -19.21
CA GLY A 844 -8.31 -4.52 -18.00
C GLY A 844 -7.60 -4.23 -16.67
N LEU A 845 -6.47 -3.51 -16.70
CA LEU A 845 -5.67 -3.17 -15.51
C LEU A 845 -6.09 -1.84 -14.86
N LEU A 846 -6.98 -1.09 -15.52
CA LEU A 846 -7.63 0.10 -15.02
C LEU A 846 -9.11 0.03 -15.41
N PRO A 847 -10.05 0.34 -14.50
CA PRO A 847 -11.47 0.45 -14.83
C PRO A 847 -11.77 1.55 -15.88
#